data_AF-A0A6Q2YLQ7-F1
#
_entry.id   AF-A0A6Q2YLQ7-F1
#
_cell.length_a   1.000
_cell.length_b   1.000
_cell.length_c   1.000
_cell.angle_alpha   90.00
_cell.angle_beta   90.00
_cell.angle_gamma   90.00
#
_symmetry.space_group_name_H-M   'P 1'
#
loop_
_entity.id
_entity.type
_entity.pdbx_description
1 polymer ?
#
loop_
_entity_poly.entity_id
_entity_poly.type
_entity_poly.pdbx_seq_one_letter_code
_entity_poly.pdbx_strand_id
1 'polypeptide(L)'
;MPASGTLGEDASDFQYNFLKSGGLPLVLSMLTRNNFLPSADMETRRGAYLNALKIAKLLLTAVGFGHVKAVAEACQPVVEGTSPASPINQATHDQALVLQSALQNIPNPASECMLRNVAIRLAQQISDEASKYIPDICVIRSVQKIVWASGCGSIQLVFSPNEDISQIYEKTNASKEPDGEDEQVCCESLEVMTLCFALLPTALDTLSKEKAWQSFIIDLLLHCHSKSVRQMAQEQFFLMATRCCMGHRPLLFFITLLFTVLGSTAKERAKQAGDYFTLLRHLLNYAYNSNINLPNAEVLLNNEIDWLKRIRDEVKLAGETGVEETILEGHLGVTKELLAFQTPEKKYYIGCEKGGANLIKELIDDFIFPASNVYLQYVKTGEFPAEQAIPVCSSPASINAGFELLVALAVGCVRNLKQIVDTLTDMYYLGCDTLSEWEYLPPVGPRPTKGFVGLKNAGATCYMNSVIQQLYMIPPIRNGILAVEGTGTDVDDELSGDEKQENETNADGTARDEVFSYQHQFDDKPSLSKSEDRKEYNIGVLRHLQVIFGHLASSRLQYYVPRGFWKQFRLWGEPVNLREQHDALEFFNSLVDSLDEALKAFGQPSMLSKVLGGSFADQKICRDCPHRYECEESFTTLNVDIRNHQNLLDSMEQYVKGDLLEGANQNNHPHAQPYTGPAAQHMNTTQRPPQRAQESWESTTEEGGPGVPPPAVQTTKD
;
A
#
# COMPACT_ATOMS: atom_id res chain seq x y z
N MET A 1 23.70 28.67 18.70
CA MET A 1 24.94 29.22 18.07
C MET A 1 24.48 30.28 17.07
N PRO A 2 25.21 31.40 16.87
CA PRO A 2 24.66 32.62 16.26
C PRO A 2 23.83 32.36 15.01
N ALA A 3 22.63 32.96 14.96
CA ALA A 3 21.60 32.68 13.97
C ALA A 3 21.92 33.24 12.56
N SER A 4 22.89 34.16 12.46
CA SER A 4 23.28 34.83 11.23
C SER A 4 24.61 34.26 10.73
N GLY A 5 24.62 33.61 9.56
CA GLY A 5 25.84 33.11 8.94
C GLY A 5 26.51 31.95 9.70
N THR A 6 25.83 30.80 9.81
CA THR A 6 26.31 29.62 10.56
C THR A 6 27.66 29.06 10.11
N LEU A 7 28.10 29.40 8.90
CA LEU A 7 29.41 29.05 8.32
C LEU A 7 30.39 30.23 8.24
N GLY A 8 30.01 31.40 8.76
CA GLY A 8 30.85 32.60 8.79
C GLY A 8 31.94 32.53 9.85
N GLU A 9 32.95 33.38 9.71
CA GLU A 9 34.11 33.44 10.62
C GLU A 9 33.68 33.78 12.06
N ASP A 10 32.82 34.78 12.25
CA ASP A 10 32.28 35.15 13.58
C ASP A 10 31.58 33.97 14.29
N ALA A 11 30.84 33.16 13.53
CA ALA A 11 30.16 31.99 14.07
C ALA A 11 31.17 30.90 14.45
N SER A 12 32.17 30.65 13.60
CA SER A 12 33.28 29.72 13.89
C SER A 12 34.07 30.13 15.12
N ASP A 13 34.38 31.42 15.26
CA ASP A 13 35.10 31.97 16.40
C ASP A 13 34.31 31.83 17.69
N PHE A 14 33.00 32.11 17.66
CA PHE A 14 32.14 31.85 18.83
C PHE A 14 32.12 30.36 19.20
N GLN A 15 31.94 29.47 18.22
CA GLN A 15 31.88 28.02 18.42
C GLN A 15 33.15 27.50 19.09
N TYR A 16 34.31 27.90 18.58
CA TYR A 16 35.62 27.56 19.11
C TYR A 16 35.84 28.11 20.52
N ASN A 17 35.61 29.41 20.72
CA ASN A 17 35.80 30.04 22.02
C ASN A 17 34.83 29.48 23.08
N PHE A 18 33.60 29.13 22.69
CA PHE A 18 32.64 28.49 23.58
C PHE A 18 33.13 27.11 24.03
N LEU A 19 33.62 26.27 23.12
CA LEU A 19 34.15 24.96 23.48
C LEU A 19 35.39 25.07 24.38
N LYS A 20 36.35 25.92 24.00
CA LYS A 20 37.59 26.16 24.74
C LYS A 20 37.35 26.69 26.15
N SER A 21 36.30 27.49 26.34
CA SER A 21 35.90 28.04 27.63
C SER A 21 35.13 27.04 28.52
N GLY A 22 35.06 25.76 28.14
CA GLY A 22 34.35 24.73 28.92
C GLY A 22 32.86 24.62 28.60
N GLY A 23 32.44 25.06 27.41
CA GLY A 23 31.04 25.02 26.97
C GLY A 23 30.45 23.60 26.91
N LEU A 24 31.21 22.61 26.45
CA LEU A 24 30.73 21.22 26.43
C LEU A 24 30.53 20.65 27.85
N PRO A 25 31.50 20.72 28.78
CA PRO A 25 31.28 20.36 30.18
C PRO A 25 30.08 21.07 30.81
N LEU A 26 29.87 22.36 30.49
CA LEU A 26 28.71 23.11 30.96
C LEU A 26 27.40 22.50 30.43
N VAL A 27 27.30 22.23 29.12
CA VAL A 27 26.11 21.63 28.50
C VAL A 27 25.86 20.22 29.03
N LEU A 28 26.89 19.37 29.15
CA LEU A 28 26.75 18.03 29.75
C LEU A 28 26.34 18.11 31.22
N SER A 29 26.80 19.12 31.96
CA SER A 29 26.35 19.36 33.33
C SER A 29 24.86 19.73 33.41
N MET A 30 24.31 20.40 32.40
CA MET A 30 22.88 20.69 32.32
C MET A 30 22.07 19.41 32.13
N LEU A 31 22.57 18.45 31.35
CA LEU A 31 21.91 17.16 31.12
C LEU A 31 22.06 16.17 32.28
N THR A 32 23.12 16.28 33.07
CA THR A 32 23.43 15.32 34.15
C THR A 32 22.94 15.75 35.54
N ARG A 33 22.74 17.05 35.78
CA ARG A 33 22.30 17.54 37.09
C ARG A 33 20.84 17.19 37.37
N ASN A 34 20.58 16.63 38.55
CA ASN A 34 19.26 16.22 39.02
C ASN A 34 18.25 17.37 39.29
N ASN A 35 18.47 18.55 38.72
CA ASN A 35 17.68 19.75 39.00
C ASN A 35 17.78 20.77 37.86
N PHE A 36 17.75 20.31 36.60
CA PHE A 36 17.77 21.21 35.45
C PHE A 36 16.41 21.91 35.29
N LEU A 37 16.40 23.23 35.50
CA LEU A 37 15.22 24.11 35.41
C LEU A 37 13.96 23.58 36.16
N PRO A 38 14.05 23.34 37.48
CA PRO A 38 12.97 22.68 38.24
C PRO A 38 11.72 23.53 38.39
N SER A 39 11.88 24.86 38.34
CA SER A 39 10.80 25.85 38.47
C SER A 39 10.24 26.30 37.13
N ALA A 40 10.81 25.86 36.00
CA ALA A 40 10.29 26.18 34.68
C ALA A 40 9.07 25.31 34.36
N ASP A 41 8.14 25.86 33.58
CA ASP A 41 7.03 25.12 32.98
C ASP A 41 7.54 24.03 32.01
N MET A 42 6.67 23.11 31.61
CA MET A 42 7.07 21.94 30.81
C MET A 42 7.52 22.31 29.40
N GLU A 43 6.89 23.29 28.76
CA GLU A 43 7.24 23.76 27.41
C GLU A 43 8.66 24.36 27.42
N THR A 44 8.93 25.27 28.36
CA THR A 44 10.27 25.85 28.56
C THR A 44 11.31 24.77 28.87
N ARG A 45 10.95 23.77 29.70
CA ARG A 45 11.87 22.69 30.07
C ARG A 45 12.21 21.78 28.90
N ARG A 46 11.22 21.40 28.09
CA ARG A 46 11.42 20.62 26.85
C ARG A 46 12.29 21.38 25.87
N GLY A 47 11.96 22.65 25.62
CA GLY A 47 12.77 23.53 24.77
C GLY A 47 14.21 23.66 25.25
N ALA A 48 14.43 23.77 26.57
CA ALA A 48 15.77 23.82 27.14
C ALA A 48 16.56 22.51 26.96
N TYR A 49 15.94 21.35 27.22
CA TYR A 49 16.56 20.04 26.96
C TYR A 49 16.89 19.87 25.48
N LEU A 50 15.95 20.17 24.59
CA LEU A 50 16.16 20.05 23.14
C LEU A 50 17.34 20.91 22.66
N ASN A 51 17.43 22.16 23.11
CA ASN A 51 18.55 23.03 22.76
C ASN A 51 19.88 22.55 23.36
N ALA A 52 19.88 22.09 24.62
CA ALA A 52 21.08 21.54 25.25
C ALA A 52 21.57 20.27 24.50
N LEU A 53 20.64 19.40 24.09
CA LEU A 53 20.94 18.20 23.31
C LEU A 53 21.49 18.53 21.92
N LYS A 54 20.88 19.48 21.19
CA LYS A 54 21.39 19.93 19.88
C LYS A 54 22.79 20.53 19.97
N ILE A 55 23.06 21.32 21.00
CA ILE A 55 24.41 21.86 21.25
C ILE A 55 25.37 20.72 21.61
N ALA A 56 24.96 19.78 22.47
CA ALA A 56 25.77 18.62 22.82
C ALA A 56 26.09 17.77 21.60
N LYS A 57 25.12 17.50 20.72
CA LYS A 57 25.28 16.74 19.46
C LYS A 57 26.38 17.34 18.60
N LEU A 58 26.32 18.65 18.34
CA LEU A 58 27.32 19.35 17.55
C LEU A 58 28.72 19.28 18.19
N LEU A 59 28.83 19.59 19.49
CA LEU A 59 30.12 19.63 20.19
C LEU A 59 30.73 18.23 20.34
N LEU A 60 29.94 17.20 20.65
CA LEU A 60 30.39 15.81 20.72
C LEU A 60 30.83 15.29 19.35
N THR A 61 30.12 15.66 18.28
CA THR A 61 30.55 15.33 16.91
C THR A 61 31.90 15.97 16.58
N ALA A 62 32.11 17.23 16.97
CA ALA A 62 33.39 17.92 16.79
C ALA A 62 34.51 17.27 17.61
N VAL A 63 34.23 16.88 18.86
CA VAL A 63 35.16 16.13 19.71
C VAL A 63 35.51 14.79 19.07
N GLY A 64 34.56 14.08 18.47
CA GLY A 64 34.81 12.83 17.76
C GLY A 64 35.78 12.99 16.60
N PHE A 65 35.52 13.94 15.69
CA PHE A 65 36.43 14.22 14.59
C PHE A 65 37.80 14.74 15.08
N GLY A 66 37.81 15.56 16.12
CA GLY A 66 39.04 16.08 16.73
C GLY A 66 39.90 14.98 17.34
N HIS A 67 39.28 14.01 18.03
CA HIS A 67 39.97 12.88 18.64
C HIS A 67 40.59 11.96 17.57
N VAL A 68 39.83 11.62 16.51
CA VAL A 68 40.36 10.84 15.37
C VAL A 68 41.56 11.54 14.74
N LYS A 69 41.46 12.86 14.52
CA LYS A 69 42.55 13.66 13.96
C LYS A 69 43.78 13.66 14.86
N ALA A 70 43.61 13.89 16.17
CA ALA A 70 44.70 13.92 17.14
C ALA A 70 45.46 12.59 17.19
N VAL A 71 44.74 11.47 17.14
CA VAL A 71 45.34 10.14 17.11
C VAL A 71 46.10 9.92 15.79
N ALA A 72 45.53 10.35 14.65
CA ALA A 72 46.19 10.24 13.35
C ALA A 72 47.48 11.09 13.26
N GLU A 73 47.47 12.31 13.80
CA GLU A 73 48.65 13.21 13.85
C GLU A 73 49.77 12.63 14.71
N ALA A 74 49.43 12.04 15.86
CA ALA A 74 50.40 11.40 16.75
C ALA A 74 50.97 10.08 16.20
N CYS A 75 50.38 9.49 15.17
CA CYS A 75 50.91 8.31 14.48
C CYS A 75 51.84 8.64 13.29
N GLN A 76 51.99 9.92 12.91
CA GLN A 76 52.89 10.32 11.81
C GLN A 76 54.37 10.25 12.23
N PRO A 77 55.29 9.88 11.30
CA PRO A 77 56.72 9.85 11.59
C PRO A 77 57.24 11.27 11.91
N VAL A 78 57.96 11.38 13.03
CA VAL A 78 58.56 12.65 13.48
C VAL A 78 59.57 13.14 12.44
N VAL A 79 59.31 14.32 11.87
CA VAL A 79 60.29 15.04 11.04
C VAL A 79 61.44 15.50 11.94
N GLU A 80 62.69 15.33 11.48
CA GLU A 80 63.90 15.66 12.25
C GLU A 80 63.83 17.09 12.85
N GLY A 81 63.77 17.19 14.19
CA GLY A 81 63.89 18.46 14.92
C GLY A 81 62.83 18.75 15.99
N THR A 82 61.73 18.00 16.06
CA THR A 82 60.70 18.15 17.10
C THR A 82 60.74 17.02 18.13
N SER A 83 60.43 17.36 19.38
CA SER A 83 60.31 16.44 20.51
C SER A 83 59.41 15.25 20.15
N PRO A 84 59.78 13.99 20.44
CA PRO A 84 58.94 12.85 20.12
C PRO A 84 57.61 12.97 20.87
N ALA A 85 56.50 13.07 20.14
CA ALA A 85 55.18 12.84 20.71
C ALA A 85 55.16 11.43 21.31
N SER A 86 54.64 11.29 22.54
CA SER A 86 54.55 10.02 23.23
C SER A 86 53.87 8.97 22.33
N PRO A 87 54.44 7.76 22.16
CA PRO A 87 53.83 6.75 21.30
C PRO A 87 52.43 6.39 21.82
N ILE A 88 51.41 6.56 20.98
CA ILE A 88 50.04 6.14 21.28
C ILE A 88 49.98 4.60 21.34
N ASN A 89 49.23 4.06 22.30
CA ASN A 89 49.06 2.62 22.42
C ASN A 89 48.15 2.07 21.29
N GLN A 90 48.33 0.80 20.92
CA GLN A 90 47.57 0.18 19.83
C GLN A 90 46.05 0.23 20.07
N ALA A 91 45.61 0.08 21.33
CA ALA A 91 44.18 0.07 21.68
C ALA A 91 43.49 1.42 21.40
N THR A 92 44.15 2.55 21.67
CA THR A 92 43.65 3.90 21.39
C THR A 92 43.63 4.15 19.88
N HIS A 93 44.63 3.66 19.14
CA HIS A 93 44.62 3.73 17.68
C HIS A 93 43.44 2.96 17.08
N ASP A 94 43.23 1.71 17.51
CA ASP A 94 42.11 0.90 17.03
C ASP A 94 40.77 1.58 17.37
N GLN A 95 40.60 2.08 18.60
CA GLN A 95 39.39 2.81 19.01
C GLN A 95 39.11 4.03 18.13
N ALA A 96 40.14 4.78 17.75
CA ALA A 96 40.01 5.90 16.83
C ALA A 96 39.56 5.47 15.43
N LEU A 97 40.01 4.31 14.92
CA LEU A 97 39.55 3.78 13.63
C LEU A 97 38.06 3.41 13.66
N VAL A 98 37.59 2.76 14.74
CA VAL A 98 36.16 2.45 14.87
C VAL A 98 35.34 3.73 15.01
N LEU A 99 35.79 4.70 15.81
CA LEU A 99 35.14 6.00 15.90
C LEU A 99 35.11 6.70 14.53
N GLN A 100 36.20 6.66 13.76
CA GLN A 100 36.24 7.22 12.41
C GLN A 100 35.20 6.55 11.49
N SER A 101 35.06 5.23 11.55
CA SER A 101 34.03 4.50 10.80
C SER A 101 32.62 4.84 11.27
N ALA A 102 32.41 4.99 12.59
CA ALA A 102 31.13 5.36 13.18
C ALA A 102 30.70 6.77 12.72
N LEU A 103 31.62 7.73 12.71
CA LEU A 103 31.37 9.12 12.32
C LEU A 103 31.03 9.31 10.84
N GLN A 104 31.23 8.30 9.99
CA GLN A 104 30.73 8.31 8.61
C GLN A 104 29.19 8.23 8.56
N ASN A 105 28.58 7.60 9.58
CA ASN A 105 27.14 7.37 9.65
C ASN A 105 26.46 8.16 10.78
N ILE A 106 27.23 8.63 11.77
CA ILE A 106 26.71 9.30 12.97
C ILE A 106 27.37 10.70 13.13
N PRO A 107 26.61 11.80 13.18
CA PRO A 107 25.19 11.90 12.88
C PRO A 107 24.88 11.57 11.41
N ASN A 108 23.61 11.30 11.10
CA ASN A 108 23.20 10.88 9.77
C ASN A 108 23.64 11.91 8.69
N PRO A 109 24.45 11.51 7.70
CA PRO A 109 25.05 12.44 6.75
C PRO A 109 24.02 13.15 5.84
N ALA A 110 22.87 12.53 5.59
CA ALA A 110 21.83 13.11 4.74
C ALA A 110 21.03 14.21 5.48
N SER A 111 20.64 13.97 6.73
CA SER A 111 19.86 14.93 7.52
C SER A 111 20.72 15.98 8.23
N GLU A 112 21.95 15.64 8.64
CA GLU A 112 22.81 16.47 9.48
C GLU A 112 24.04 17.03 8.75
N CYS A 113 23.97 17.20 7.42
CA CYS A 113 25.09 17.67 6.59
C CYS A 113 25.70 18.99 7.11
N MET A 114 24.87 19.96 7.47
CA MET A 114 25.33 21.24 8.00
C MET A 114 26.03 21.09 9.36
N LEU A 115 25.45 20.32 10.28
CA LEU A 115 26.05 20.06 11.59
C LEU A 115 27.41 19.37 11.45
N ARG A 116 27.52 18.37 10.55
CA ARG A 116 28.79 17.68 10.27
C ARG A 116 29.85 18.63 9.71
N ASN A 117 29.49 19.50 8.77
CA ASN A 117 30.43 20.46 8.21
C ASN A 117 30.97 21.43 9.25
N VAL A 118 30.10 21.94 10.14
CA VAL A 118 30.50 22.79 11.26
C VAL A 118 31.39 22.02 12.24
N ALA A 119 31.02 20.78 12.59
CA ALA A 119 31.78 19.92 13.49
C ALA A 119 33.19 19.63 12.96
N ILE A 120 33.35 19.35 11.66
CA ILE A 120 34.64 19.10 11.02
C ILE A 120 35.53 20.35 11.06
N ARG A 121 34.97 21.54 10.78
CA ARG A 121 35.73 22.81 10.89
C ARG A 121 36.18 23.07 12.32
N LEU A 122 35.28 22.87 13.29
CA LEU A 122 35.61 23.03 14.71
C LEU A 122 36.70 22.04 15.14
N ALA A 123 36.58 20.77 14.73
CA ALA A 123 37.55 19.71 14.99
C ALA A 123 38.98 20.05 14.54
N GLN A 124 39.14 20.81 13.45
CA GLN A 124 40.46 21.24 12.97
C GLN A 124 41.19 22.11 13.98
N GLN A 125 40.47 22.88 14.80
CA GLN A 125 41.00 23.84 15.76
C GLN A 125 41.20 23.25 17.16
N ILE A 126 40.64 22.07 17.45
CA ILE A 126 40.56 21.50 18.80
C ILE A 126 41.23 20.12 18.93
N SER A 127 41.96 19.65 17.91
CA SER A 127 42.52 18.28 17.90
C SER A 127 43.35 17.97 19.15
N ASP A 128 44.24 18.87 19.56
CA ASP A 128 45.11 18.69 20.73
C ASP A 128 44.36 18.57 22.07
N GLU A 129 43.11 19.06 22.14
CA GLU A 129 42.32 19.08 23.38
C GLU A 129 41.10 18.15 23.36
N ALA A 130 40.75 17.59 22.20
CA ALA A 130 39.53 16.80 22.00
C ALA A 130 39.40 15.63 23.00
N SER A 131 40.49 14.94 23.28
CA SER A 131 40.53 13.81 24.23
C SER A 131 40.12 14.19 25.67
N LYS A 132 40.21 15.47 26.06
CA LYS A 132 39.78 15.95 27.39
C LYS A 132 38.26 15.99 27.55
N TYR A 133 37.53 15.96 26.44
CA TYR A 133 36.09 16.21 26.39
C TYR A 133 35.25 14.96 26.08
N ILE A 134 35.86 13.77 26.09
CA ILE A 134 35.16 12.50 25.91
C ILE A 134 34.16 12.31 27.07
N PRO A 135 32.87 12.05 26.80
CA PRO A 135 31.86 11.85 27.85
C PRO A 135 32.13 10.58 28.66
N ASP A 136 31.74 10.59 29.92
CA ASP A 136 31.79 9.41 30.79
C ASP A 136 30.48 8.61 30.76
N ILE A 137 30.46 7.47 31.45
CA ILE A 137 29.26 6.62 31.55
C ILE A 137 28.11 7.30 32.31
N CYS A 138 28.39 8.29 33.18
CA CYS A 138 27.36 9.03 33.90
C CYS A 138 26.54 9.89 32.94
N VAL A 139 27.21 10.54 31.97
CA VAL A 139 26.53 11.25 30.88
C VAL A 139 25.60 10.31 30.10
N ILE A 140 26.06 9.11 29.73
CA ILE A 140 25.23 8.13 29.01
C ILE A 140 23.99 7.75 29.83
N ARG A 141 24.14 7.45 31.12
CA ARG A 141 23.00 7.11 31.99
C ARG A 141 22.02 8.27 32.15
N SER A 142 22.50 9.51 32.24
CA SER A 142 21.65 10.69 32.29
C SER A 142 20.89 10.89 30.99
N VAL A 143 21.56 10.77 29.83
CA VAL A 143 20.90 10.86 28.52
C VAL A 143 19.89 9.73 28.33
N GLN A 144 20.22 8.49 28.75
CA GLN A 144 19.29 7.36 28.74
C GLN A 144 18.00 7.69 29.51
N LYS A 145 18.10 8.32 30.69
CA LYS A 145 16.91 8.75 31.46
C LYS A 145 16.10 9.82 30.75
N ILE A 146 16.76 10.76 30.07
CA ILE A 146 16.09 11.78 29.24
C ILE A 146 15.28 11.10 28.15
N VAL A 147 15.90 10.21 27.37
CA VAL A 147 15.21 9.43 26.33
C VAL A 147 14.00 8.69 26.92
N TRP A 148 14.22 7.95 28.01
CA TRP A 148 13.20 7.07 28.56
C TRP A 148 11.98 7.87 29.06
N ALA A 149 12.21 8.99 29.74
CA ALA A 149 11.16 9.87 30.27
C ALA A 149 10.42 10.66 29.18
N SER A 150 11.13 11.18 28.16
CA SER A 150 10.47 11.87 27.05
C SER A 150 9.69 10.89 26.16
N GLY A 151 10.18 9.67 25.96
CA GLY A 151 9.50 8.65 25.16
C GLY A 151 8.14 8.17 25.73
N CYS A 152 7.91 8.32 27.04
CA CYS A 152 6.59 8.10 27.66
C CYS A 152 5.77 9.39 27.80
N GLY A 153 6.19 10.50 27.17
CA GLY A 153 5.47 11.78 27.18
C GLY A 153 5.52 12.50 28.54
N SER A 154 6.58 12.32 29.31
CA SER A 154 6.70 12.93 30.66
C SER A 154 8.14 13.19 31.05
N ILE A 155 8.76 14.22 30.46
CA ILE A 155 10.13 14.66 30.75
C ILE A 155 10.40 14.97 32.25
N GLN A 156 9.37 15.24 33.04
CA GLN A 156 9.50 15.41 34.50
C GLN A 156 10.01 14.17 35.23
N LEU A 157 9.86 12.98 34.63
CA LEU A 157 10.29 11.70 35.21
C LEU A 157 11.79 11.43 35.05
N VAL A 158 12.56 12.33 34.43
CA VAL A 158 14.03 12.18 34.27
C VAL A 158 14.74 11.94 35.61
N PHE A 159 14.17 12.43 36.71
CA PHE A 159 14.72 12.26 38.06
C PHE A 159 14.12 11.07 38.83
N SER A 160 13.13 10.40 38.27
CA SER A 160 12.49 9.24 38.87
C SER A 160 13.38 7.98 38.80
N PRO A 161 13.11 6.97 39.64
CA PRO A 161 13.63 5.62 39.47
C PRO A 161 13.27 5.03 38.10
N ASN A 162 14.14 4.16 37.57
CA ASN A 162 13.95 3.55 36.25
C ASN A 162 12.71 2.64 36.23
N GLU A 163 12.43 1.97 37.35
CA GLU A 163 11.29 1.09 37.52
C GLU A 163 9.95 1.86 37.40
N ASP A 164 9.92 3.10 37.88
CA ASP A 164 8.71 3.94 37.82
C ASP A 164 8.42 4.39 36.38
N ILE A 165 9.46 4.71 35.61
CA ILE A 165 9.34 5.05 34.20
C ILE A 165 8.85 3.83 33.41
N SER A 166 9.49 2.67 33.61
CA SER A 166 9.13 1.43 32.89
C SER A 166 7.69 0.98 33.18
N GLN A 167 7.23 1.11 34.42
CA GLN A 167 5.83 0.83 34.76
C GLN A 167 4.83 1.71 34.01
N ILE A 168 5.21 2.94 33.62
CA ILE A 168 4.34 3.80 32.84
C ILE A 168 4.22 3.26 31.42
N TYR A 169 5.32 2.81 30.80
CA TYR A 169 5.28 2.14 29.50
C TYR A 169 4.35 0.92 29.50
N GLU A 170 4.41 0.09 30.54
CA GLU A 170 3.57 -1.11 30.67
C GLU A 170 2.07 -0.80 30.88
N LYS A 171 1.76 0.24 31.67
CA LYS A 171 0.40 0.60 32.09
C LYS A 171 -0.34 1.55 31.13
N THR A 172 0.34 2.18 30.18
CA THR A 172 -0.25 3.24 29.38
C THR A 172 -1.27 2.69 28.37
N ASN A 173 -2.54 3.06 28.56
CA ASN A 173 -3.56 3.07 27.52
C ASN A 173 -3.33 4.29 26.61
N ALA A 174 -3.78 4.25 25.36
CA ALA A 174 -3.57 5.23 24.27
C ALA A 174 -3.81 6.74 24.55
N SER A 175 -4.12 7.17 25.77
CA SER A 175 -4.40 8.56 26.16
C SER A 175 -3.19 9.39 26.63
N LYS A 176 -1.96 8.85 26.58
CA LYS A 176 -0.71 9.57 26.90
C LYS A 176 0.39 9.29 25.88
N GLU A 177 0.09 9.49 24.60
CA GLU A 177 1.16 9.56 23.60
C GLU A 177 2.06 10.78 23.89
N PRO A 178 3.40 10.67 23.68
CA PRO A 178 4.27 11.82 23.80
C PRO A 178 3.81 12.93 22.84
N ASP A 179 3.80 14.17 23.32
CA ASP A 179 3.54 15.30 22.42
C ASP A 179 4.71 15.50 21.44
N GLY A 180 4.49 16.29 20.39
CA GLY A 180 5.50 16.48 19.35
C GLY A 180 6.83 17.09 19.85
N GLU A 181 6.83 17.78 21.00
CA GLU A 181 8.06 18.31 21.60
C GLU A 181 8.81 17.24 22.40
N ASP A 182 8.09 16.41 23.16
CA ASP A 182 8.66 15.25 23.86
C ASP A 182 9.25 14.25 22.85
N GLU A 183 8.59 14.03 21.70
CA GLU A 183 9.13 13.23 20.61
C GLU A 183 10.47 13.80 20.09
N GLN A 184 10.56 15.11 19.87
CA GLN A 184 11.80 15.75 19.43
C GLN A 184 12.93 15.61 20.45
N VAL A 185 12.63 15.82 21.74
CA VAL A 185 13.61 15.62 22.82
C VAL A 185 14.07 14.17 22.87
N CYS A 186 13.16 13.21 22.72
CA CYS A 186 13.45 11.79 22.71
C CYS A 186 14.37 11.40 21.54
N CYS A 187 14.01 11.81 20.31
CA CYS A 187 14.78 11.48 19.12
C CYS A 187 16.18 12.12 19.14
N GLU A 188 16.27 13.40 19.51
CA GLU A 188 17.56 14.10 19.60
C GLU A 188 18.45 13.49 20.71
N SER A 189 17.86 13.09 21.85
CA SER A 189 18.62 12.43 22.92
C SER A 189 19.10 11.04 22.55
N LEU A 190 18.34 10.27 21.75
CA LEU A 190 18.80 8.98 21.21
C LEU A 190 20.05 9.16 20.33
N GLU A 191 20.08 10.14 19.43
CA GLU A 191 21.26 10.43 18.60
C GLU A 191 22.47 10.86 19.42
N VAL A 192 22.26 11.73 20.41
CA VAL A 192 23.32 12.14 21.36
C VAL A 192 23.84 10.92 22.13
N MET A 193 22.97 10.00 22.54
CA MET A 193 23.37 8.77 23.20
C MET A 193 24.21 7.87 22.28
N THR A 194 23.83 7.74 21.00
CA THR A 194 24.61 7.01 19.98
C THR A 194 26.01 7.59 19.83
N LEU A 195 26.14 8.92 19.77
CA LEU A 195 27.43 9.60 19.75
C LEU A 195 28.26 9.36 21.01
N CYS A 196 27.64 9.40 22.18
CA CYS A 196 28.33 9.10 23.44
C CYS A 196 28.85 7.64 23.45
N PHE A 197 28.11 6.68 22.92
CA PHE A 197 28.59 5.31 22.76
C PHE A 197 29.74 5.20 21.76
N ALA A 198 29.70 5.94 20.64
CA ALA A 198 30.81 5.96 19.69
C ALA A 198 32.10 6.51 20.32
N LEU A 199 31.97 7.52 21.18
CA LEU A 199 33.09 8.14 21.92
C LEU A 199 33.57 7.29 23.12
N LEU A 200 32.67 6.53 23.75
CA LEU A 200 32.99 5.62 24.86
C LEU A 200 32.45 4.20 24.59
N PRO A 201 33.06 3.42 23.68
CA PRO A 201 32.60 2.08 23.30
C PRO A 201 32.42 1.10 24.47
N THR A 202 33.29 1.18 25.48
CA THR A 202 33.30 0.28 26.64
C THR A 202 32.07 0.44 27.55
N ALA A 203 31.31 1.53 27.41
CA ALA A 203 30.10 1.74 28.19
C ALA A 203 29.02 0.72 27.84
N LEU A 204 28.91 0.31 26.57
CA LEU A 204 27.86 -0.61 26.13
C LEU A 204 28.04 -2.00 26.74
N ASP A 205 29.28 -2.49 26.85
CA ASP A 205 29.60 -3.76 27.53
C ASP A 205 29.19 -3.75 29.02
N THR A 206 29.20 -2.57 29.65
CA THR A 206 28.78 -2.40 31.04
C THR A 206 27.26 -2.38 31.13
N LEU A 207 26.60 -1.56 30.32
CA LEU A 207 25.15 -1.38 30.33
C LEU A 207 24.40 -2.64 29.87
N SER A 208 24.94 -3.43 28.94
CA SER A 208 24.35 -4.70 28.49
C SER A 208 24.12 -5.71 29.63
N LYS A 209 24.83 -5.58 30.75
CA LYS A 209 24.65 -6.44 31.94
C LYS A 209 23.57 -5.94 32.88
N GLU A 210 23.09 -4.71 32.69
CA GLU A 210 22.10 -4.07 33.55
C GLU A 210 20.68 -4.37 33.07
N LYS A 211 19.80 -4.80 33.99
CA LYS A 211 18.38 -5.03 33.69
C LYS A 211 17.69 -3.76 33.16
N ALA A 212 18.06 -2.60 33.70
CA ALA A 212 17.50 -1.31 33.28
C ALA A 212 17.75 -1.01 31.80
N TRP A 213 18.91 -1.41 31.25
CA TRP A 213 19.21 -1.25 29.83
C TRP A 213 18.35 -2.15 28.95
N GLN A 214 18.12 -3.39 29.38
CA GLN A 214 17.25 -4.34 28.68
C GLN A 214 15.79 -3.83 28.66
N SER A 215 15.26 -3.40 29.80
CA SER A 215 13.93 -2.79 29.91
C SER A 215 13.81 -1.53 29.05
N PHE A 216 14.83 -0.67 29.06
CA PHE A 216 14.86 0.54 28.24
C PHE A 216 14.72 0.25 26.73
N ILE A 217 15.44 -0.76 26.21
CA ILE A 217 15.33 -1.17 24.79
C ILE A 217 13.92 -1.70 24.48
N ILE A 218 13.40 -2.58 25.34
CA ILE A 218 12.07 -3.19 25.15
C ILE A 218 10.98 -2.11 25.21
N ASP A 219 11.05 -1.21 26.17
CA ASP A 219 10.08 -0.14 26.36
C ASP A 219 10.00 0.78 25.16
N LEU A 220 11.16 1.20 24.62
CA LEU A 220 11.18 2.05 23.43
C LEU A 220 10.71 1.34 22.16
N LEU A 221 11.02 0.07 21.98
CA LEU A 221 10.68 -0.65 20.74
C LEU A 221 9.25 -1.22 20.73
N LEU A 222 8.72 -1.64 21.88
CA LEU A 222 7.46 -2.40 21.96
C LEU A 222 6.38 -1.71 22.80
N HIS A 223 6.74 -0.96 23.85
CA HIS A 223 5.74 -0.30 24.71
C HIS A 223 5.50 1.17 24.36
N CYS A 224 6.45 1.83 23.70
CA CYS A 224 6.28 3.20 23.24
C CYS A 224 5.19 3.27 22.18
N HIS A 225 4.22 4.17 22.36
CA HIS A 225 3.10 4.31 21.44
C HIS A 225 3.45 5.18 20.22
N SER A 226 4.40 6.11 20.36
CA SER A 226 4.84 6.96 19.25
C SER A 226 5.62 6.16 18.21
N LYS A 227 5.12 6.18 16.97
CA LYS A 227 5.80 5.58 15.81
C LYS A 227 7.13 6.28 15.51
N SER A 228 7.18 7.61 15.63
CA SER A 228 8.39 8.41 15.39
C SER A 228 9.53 7.98 16.33
N VAL A 229 9.22 7.84 17.62
CA VAL A 229 10.18 7.39 18.63
C VAL A 229 10.63 5.94 18.37
N ARG A 230 9.70 5.02 18.03
CA ARG A 230 10.07 3.63 17.70
C ARG A 230 10.99 3.53 16.48
N GLN A 231 10.70 4.30 15.43
CA GLN A 231 11.54 4.37 14.23
C GLN A 231 12.94 4.89 14.55
N MET A 232 13.04 5.97 15.32
CA MET A 232 14.34 6.49 15.75
C MET A 232 15.08 5.49 16.64
N ALA A 233 14.38 4.84 17.59
CA ALA A 233 14.98 3.83 18.46
C ALA A 233 15.54 2.65 17.66
N GLN A 234 14.81 2.15 16.66
CA GLN A 234 15.29 1.06 15.80
C GLN A 234 16.56 1.46 15.04
N GLU A 235 16.60 2.66 14.46
CA GLU A 235 17.77 3.15 13.73
C GLU A 235 18.99 3.35 14.65
N GLN A 236 18.80 4.01 15.79
CA GLN A 236 19.89 4.32 16.71
C GLN A 236 20.42 3.06 17.40
N PHE A 237 19.56 2.10 17.79
CA PHE A 237 20.00 0.82 18.34
C PHE A 237 20.77 -0.02 17.33
N PHE A 238 20.38 0.01 16.05
CA PHE A 238 21.16 -0.62 14.99
C PHE A 238 22.58 -0.02 14.91
N LEU A 239 22.70 1.30 14.93
CA LEU A 239 24.01 1.99 14.90
C LEU A 239 24.85 1.69 16.15
N MET A 240 24.25 1.69 17.35
CA MET A 240 24.91 1.31 18.60
C MET A 240 25.45 -0.11 18.55
N ALA A 241 24.66 -1.05 18.03
CA ALA A 241 25.00 -2.46 17.95
C ALA A 241 26.11 -2.76 16.92
N THR A 242 26.19 -1.97 15.84
CA THR A 242 27.01 -2.31 14.66
C THR A 242 28.20 -1.38 14.41
N ARG A 243 28.15 -0.13 14.88
CA ARG A 243 29.14 0.92 14.56
C ARG A 243 29.83 1.51 15.78
N CYS A 244 29.19 1.57 16.94
CA CYS A 244 29.74 2.26 18.11
C CYS A 244 30.72 1.43 18.95
N CYS A 245 30.93 0.14 18.63
CA CYS A 245 31.68 -0.77 19.48
C CYS A 245 32.69 -1.62 18.74
N MET A 246 33.72 -2.03 19.51
CA MET A 246 34.73 -2.98 19.06
C MET A 246 34.21 -4.41 19.13
N GLY A 247 34.33 -5.14 18.02
CA GLY A 247 33.90 -6.54 17.93
C GLY A 247 32.38 -6.69 17.82
N HIS A 248 31.89 -7.88 18.16
CA HIS A 248 30.51 -8.30 17.82
C HIS A 248 29.63 -8.60 19.05
N ARG A 249 30.14 -8.39 20.26
CA ARG A 249 29.40 -8.70 21.50
C ARG A 249 28.11 -7.89 21.64
N PRO A 250 28.09 -6.56 21.39
CA PRO A 250 26.85 -5.80 21.48
C PRO A 250 25.81 -6.25 20.46
N LEU A 251 26.22 -6.52 19.22
CA LEU A 251 25.35 -7.08 18.19
C LEU A 251 24.66 -8.38 18.66
N LEU A 252 25.45 -9.33 19.19
CA LEU A 252 24.91 -10.59 19.71
C LEU A 252 24.00 -10.36 20.93
N PHE A 253 24.31 -9.39 21.78
CA PHE A 253 23.44 -8.99 22.90
C PHE A 253 22.07 -8.50 22.40
N PHE A 254 22.04 -7.56 21.45
CA PHE A 254 20.78 -7.04 20.91
C PHE A 254 19.97 -8.16 20.25
N ILE A 255 20.58 -8.99 19.39
CA ILE A 255 19.89 -10.14 18.77
C ILE A 255 19.31 -11.06 19.85
N THR A 256 20.11 -11.42 20.85
CA THR A 256 19.66 -12.32 21.93
C THR A 256 18.50 -11.71 22.71
N LEU A 257 18.60 -10.44 23.11
CA LEU A 257 17.55 -9.73 23.85
C LEU A 257 16.24 -9.71 23.05
N LEU A 258 16.30 -9.36 21.76
CA LEU A 258 15.09 -9.28 20.92
C LEU A 258 14.42 -10.66 20.80
N PHE A 259 15.19 -11.74 20.61
CA PHE A 259 14.60 -13.10 20.60
C PHE A 259 13.96 -13.50 21.93
N THR A 260 14.45 -13.00 23.08
CA THR A 260 13.85 -13.33 24.39
C THR A 260 12.42 -12.81 24.56
N VAL A 261 12.05 -11.75 23.84
CA VAL A 261 10.72 -11.10 23.92
C VAL A 261 9.82 -11.38 22.71
N LEU A 262 10.33 -12.10 21.71
CA LEU A 262 9.62 -12.40 20.46
C LEU A 262 8.31 -13.17 20.70
N GLY A 263 8.36 -14.20 21.54
CA GLY A 263 7.20 -15.06 21.85
C GLY A 263 6.23 -14.49 22.89
N SER A 264 6.59 -13.39 23.57
CA SER A 264 5.81 -12.80 24.68
C SER A 264 5.42 -11.36 24.36
N THR A 265 6.25 -10.38 24.73
CA THR A 265 5.94 -8.95 24.63
C THR A 265 5.65 -8.52 23.20
N ALA A 266 6.37 -9.04 22.20
CA ALA A 266 6.12 -8.69 20.80
C ALA A 266 4.71 -9.16 20.36
N LYS A 267 4.30 -10.38 20.78
CA LYS A 267 2.95 -10.90 20.52
C LYS A 267 1.87 -10.08 21.25
N GLU A 268 2.10 -9.68 22.49
CA GLU A 268 1.17 -8.83 23.26
C GLU A 268 1.01 -7.43 22.66
N ARG A 269 2.08 -6.88 22.06
CA ARG A 269 2.12 -5.55 21.43
C ARG A 269 2.17 -5.64 19.90
N ALA A 270 1.47 -6.61 19.32
CA ALA A 270 1.53 -6.95 17.90
C ALA A 270 1.43 -5.77 16.93
N LYS A 271 0.50 -4.84 17.15
CA LYS A 271 0.28 -3.67 16.28
C LYS A 271 1.46 -2.69 16.24
N GLN A 272 2.30 -2.69 17.28
CA GLN A 272 3.44 -1.79 17.44
C GLN A 272 4.78 -2.48 17.12
N ALA A 273 4.78 -3.80 16.92
CA ALA A 273 5.99 -4.60 16.78
C ALA A 273 6.74 -4.45 15.43
N GLY A 274 6.22 -3.68 14.46
CA GLY A 274 6.83 -3.54 13.13
C GLY A 274 8.27 -3.00 13.15
N ASP A 275 8.54 -1.96 13.95
CA ASP A 275 9.88 -1.37 14.07
C ASP A 275 10.84 -2.32 14.81
N TYR A 276 10.33 -3.09 15.78
CA TYR A 276 11.06 -4.15 16.47
C TYR A 276 11.53 -5.25 15.49
N PHE A 277 10.65 -5.74 14.61
CA PHE A 277 11.02 -6.74 13.60
C PHE A 277 12.00 -6.17 12.57
N THR A 278 11.86 -4.89 12.24
CA THR A 278 12.79 -4.20 11.34
C THR A 278 14.20 -4.17 11.92
N LEU A 279 14.35 -3.81 13.20
CA LEU A 279 15.65 -3.88 13.89
C LEU A 279 16.22 -5.31 13.89
N LEU A 280 15.42 -6.30 14.31
CA LEU A 280 15.88 -7.69 14.41
C LEU A 280 16.37 -8.22 13.06
N ARG A 281 15.62 -7.97 11.98
CA ARG A 281 16.02 -8.35 10.61
C ARG A 281 17.31 -7.64 10.19
N HIS A 282 17.44 -6.33 10.40
CA HIS A 282 18.66 -5.61 10.05
C HIS A 282 19.89 -6.11 10.82
N LEU A 283 19.75 -6.43 12.11
CA LEU A 283 20.85 -6.98 12.91
C LEU A 283 21.27 -8.36 12.42
N LEU A 284 20.32 -9.24 12.10
CA LEU A 284 20.61 -10.57 11.53
C LEU A 284 21.29 -10.45 10.16
N ASN A 285 20.77 -9.59 9.29
CA ASN A 285 21.34 -9.34 7.97
C ASN A 285 22.77 -8.81 8.07
N TYR A 286 23.01 -7.85 8.96
CA TYR A 286 24.35 -7.31 9.22
C TYR A 286 25.30 -8.38 9.78
N ALA A 287 24.83 -9.21 10.72
CA ALA A 287 25.61 -10.31 11.27
C ALA A 287 26.04 -11.29 10.17
N TYR A 288 25.13 -11.67 9.28
CA TYR A 288 25.44 -12.53 8.14
C TYR A 288 26.44 -11.89 7.18
N ASN A 289 26.18 -10.67 6.71
CA ASN A 289 27.05 -9.97 5.75
C ASN A 289 28.45 -9.67 6.32
N SER A 290 28.56 -9.55 7.64
CA SER A 290 29.83 -9.34 8.34
C SER A 290 30.53 -10.66 8.71
N ASN A 291 30.01 -11.82 8.28
CA ASN A 291 30.52 -13.16 8.62
C ASN A 291 30.61 -13.43 10.13
N ILE A 292 29.67 -12.89 10.91
CA ILE A 292 29.61 -13.07 12.36
C ILE A 292 28.82 -14.35 12.64
N ASN A 293 29.48 -15.31 13.30
CA ASN A 293 28.84 -16.56 13.66
C ASN A 293 27.78 -16.34 14.77
N LEU A 294 26.55 -16.79 14.52
CA LEU A 294 25.46 -16.81 15.49
C LEU A 294 25.26 -18.26 15.98
N PRO A 295 25.74 -18.61 17.19
CA PRO A 295 25.81 -20.01 17.64
C PRO A 295 24.46 -20.76 17.65
N ASN A 296 23.37 -20.05 17.90
CA ASN A 296 22.03 -20.62 18.04
C ASN A 296 21.16 -20.43 16.79
N ALA A 297 21.73 -20.02 15.65
CA ALA A 297 20.96 -19.69 14.44
C ALA A 297 20.06 -20.83 13.97
N GLU A 298 20.55 -22.08 13.97
CA GLU A 298 19.78 -23.26 13.55
C GLU A 298 18.60 -23.53 14.49
N VAL A 299 18.81 -23.41 15.81
CA VAL A 299 17.75 -23.60 16.81
C VAL A 299 16.67 -22.52 16.68
N LEU A 300 17.09 -21.26 16.52
CA LEU A 300 16.17 -20.14 16.31
C LEU A 300 15.36 -20.33 15.02
N LEU A 301 16.01 -20.76 13.93
CA LEU A 301 15.34 -21.02 12.66
C LEU A 301 14.28 -22.11 12.79
N ASN A 302 14.61 -23.22 13.45
CA ASN A 302 13.65 -24.31 13.65
C ASN A 302 12.45 -23.86 14.49
N ASN A 303 12.66 -23.05 15.54
CA ASN A 303 11.57 -22.50 16.34
C ASN A 303 10.63 -21.61 15.51
N GLU A 304 11.17 -20.82 14.59
CA GLU A 304 10.37 -19.97 13.69
C GLU A 304 9.59 -20.81 12.67
N ILE A 305 10.20 -21.85 12.11
CA ILE A 305 9.53 -22.79 11.21
C ILE A 305 8.37 -23.51 11.93
N ASP A 306 8.60 -23.96 13.16
CA ASP A 306 7.56 -24.59 13.99
C ASP A 306 6.44 -23.59 14.34
N TRP A 307 6.78 -22.32 14.55
CA TRP A 307 5.78 -21.27 14.74
C TRP A 307 4.93 -21.08 13.48
N LEU A 308 5.54 -20.97 12.29
CA LEU A 308 4.82 -20.83 11.02
C LEU A 308 3.87 -22.01 10.77
N LYS A 309 4.34 -23.24 11.00
CA LYS A 309 3.52 -24.45 10.86
C LYS A 309 2.31 -24.46 11.79
N ARG A 310 2.48 -24.02 13.05
CA ARG A 310 1.36 -23.90 14.01
C ARG A 310 0.33 -22.88 13.53
N ILE A 311 0.76 -21.70 13.05
CA ILE A 311 -0.18 -20.70 12.53
C ILE A 311 -0.96 -21.25 11.34
N ARG A 312 -0.28 -21.91 10.40
CA ARG A 312 -0.96 -22.60 9.29
C ARG A 312 -2.04 -23.57 9.78
N ASP A 313 -1.72 -24.40 10.77
CA ASP A 313 -2.68 -25.38 11.31
C ASP A 313 -3.85 -24.68 12.01
N GLU A 314 -3.61 -23.58 12.71
CA GLU A 314 -4.66 -22.72 13.28
C GLU A 314 -5.55 -22.11 12.20
N VAL A 315 -4.99 -21.60 11.09
CA VAL A 315 -5.77 -21.04 9.96
C VAL A 315 -6.67 -22.11 9.33
N LYS A 316 -6.14 -23.33 9.13
CA LYS A 316 -6.90 -24.46 8.59
C LYS A 316 -8.08 -24.85 9.48
N LEU A 317 -7.94 -24.74 10.80
CA LEU A 317 -8.99 -25.08 11.76
C LEU A 317 -10.01 -23.94 11.95
N ALA A 318 -9.56 -22.70 12.01
CA ALA A 318 -10.40 -21.54 12.34
C ALA A 318 -11.07 -20.90 11.11
N GLY A 319 -10.47 -21.05 9.92
CA GLY A 319 -10.92 -20.38 8.69
C GLY A 319 -10.53 -18.90 8.60
N GLU A 320 -9.66 -18.43 9.49
CA GLU A 320 -9.08 -17.09 9.47
C GLU A 320 -7.67 -17.13 10.08
N THR A 321 -6.81 -16.17 9.73
CA THR A 321 -5.39 -16.20 10.14
C THR A 321 -5.21 -16.13 11.67
N GLY A 322 -6.13 -15.49 12.40
CA GLY A 322 -6.11 -15.42 13.87
C GLY A 322 -4.93 -14.65 14.49
N VAL A 323 -4.01 -14.14 13.67
CA VAL A 323 -2.79 -13.41 14.05
C VAL A 323 -2.75 -12.05 13.36
N GLU A 324 -2.29 -11.03 14.07
CA GLU A 324 -2.06 -9.70 13.51
C GLU A 324 -1.01 -9.76 12.39
N GLU A 325 -1.30 -9.10 11.26
CA GLU A 325 -0.48 -9.18 10.03
C GLU A 325 0.98 -8.75 10.25
N THR A 326 1.23 -7.77 11.14
CA THR A 326 2.59 -7.32 11.49
C THR A 326 3.44 -8.40 12.15
N ILE A 327 2.82 -9.29 12.93
CA ILE A 327 3.49 -10.42 13.57
C ILE A 327 3.83 -11.47 12.51
N LEU A 328 2.86 -11.82 11.66
CA LEU A 328 3.08 -12.80 10.59
C LEU A 328 4.18 -12.34 9.61
N GLU A 329 4.12 -11.09 9.14
CA GLU A 329 5.17 -10.47 8.31
C GLU A 329 6.53 -10.54 9.01
N GLY A 330 6.56 -10.18 10.30
CA GLY A 330 7.76 -10.20 11.13
C GLY A 330 8.41 -11.58 11.22
N HIS A 331 7.65 -12.62 11.57
CA HIS A 331 8.14 -13.99 11.67
C HIS A 331 8.61 -14.54 10.32
N LEU A 332 7.89 -14.29 9.23
CA LEU A 332 8.31 -14.66 7.87
C LEU A 332 9.66 -14.00 7.52
N GLY A 333 9.81 -12.71 7.81
CA GLY A 333 11.04 -11.96 7.58
C GLY A 333 12.21 -12.42 8.45
N VAL A 334 11.99 -12.74 9.73
CA VAL A 334 13.03 -13.29 10.62
C VAL A 334 13.47 -14.68 10.15
N THR A 335 12.53 -15.53 9.74
CA THR A 335 12.82 -16.85 9.16
C THR A 335 13.70 -16.73 7.92
N LYS A 336 13.39 -15.76 7.04
CA LYS A 336 14.18 -15.45 5.85
C LYS A 336 15.62 -15.05 6.19
N GLU A 337 15.83 -14.14 7.14
CA GLU A 337 17.18 -13.72 7.52
C GLU A 337 17.96 -14.85 8.21
N LEU A 338 17.31 -15.70 9.01
CA LEU A 338 17.95 -16.87 9.64
C LEU A 338 18.37 -17.95 8.63
N LEU A 339 17.63 -18.10 7.53
CA LEU A 339 18.00 -19.00 6.43
C LEU A 339 19.33 -18.60 5.76
N ALA A 340 19.73 -17.33 5.81
CA ALA A 340 21.01 -16.90 5.25
C ALA A 340 22.20 -17.63 5.90
N PHE A 341 22.10 -17.96 7.20
CA PHE A 341 23.14 -18.67 7.95
C PHE A 341 23.24 -20.17 7.64
N GLN A 342 22.34 -20.73 6.82
CA GLN A 342 22.29 -22.17 6.52
C GLN A 342 23.03 -22.53 5.25
N THR A 343 23.63 -23.73 5.22
CA THR A 343 24.25 -24.28 4.01
C THR A 343 23.18 -24.65 2.97
N PRO A 344 23.54 -24.73 1.67
CA PRO A 344 22.64 -25.23 0.63
C PRO A 344 21.99 -26.58 0.94
N GLU A 345 22.71 -27.50 1.59
CA GLU A 345 22.20 -28.82 1.98
C GLU A 345 21.13 -28.70 3.08
N LYS A 346 21.36 -27.84 4.07
CA LYS A 346 20.38 -27.58 5.13
C LYS A 346 19.15 -26.87 4.58
N LYS A 347 19.32 -25.91 3.66
CA LYS A 347 18.19 -25.30 2.93
C LYS A 347 17.40 -26.34 2.15
N TYR A 348 18.05 -27.32 1.54
CA TYR A 348 17.36 -28.43 0.87
C TYR A 348 16.54 -29.27 1.85
N TYR A 349 17.12 -29.63 3.00
CA TYR A 349 16.41 -30.34 4.07
C TYR A 349 15.18 -29.58 4.57
N ILE A 350 15.29 -28.27 4.76
CA ILE A 350 14.19 -27.41 5.19
C ILE A 350 13.12 -27.28 4.10
N GLY A 351 13.55 -27.09 2.85
CA GLY A 351 12.68 -26.75 1.74
C GLY A 351 11.88 -27.94 1.19
N CYS A 352 12.58 -28.98 0.74
CA CYS A 352 12.07 -29.94 -0.25
C CYS A 352 12.43 -31.41 0.02
N GLU A 353 13.36 -31.67 0.93
CA GLU A 353 13.80 -33.05 1.19
C GLU A 353 12.71 -33.89 1.85
N LYS A 354 12.59 -35.15 1.40
CA LYS A 354 11.64 -36.11 1.97
C LYS A 354 12.05 -36.43 3.42
N GLY A 355 11.15 -36.16 4.37
CA GLY A 355 11.41 -36.31 5.80
C GLY A 355 11.98 -35.04 6.47
N GLY A 356 12.22 -33.99 5.70
CA GLY A 356 12.58 -32.66 6.21
C GLY A 356 11.36 -31.79 6.55
N ALA A 357 11.58 -30.49 6.71
CA ALA A 357 10.49 -29.57 7.10
C ALA A 357 9.48 -29.31 5.97
N ASN A 358 9.84 -29.56 4.70
CA ASN A 358 8.97 -29.40 3.54
C ASN A 358 8.31 -28.00 3.42
N LEU A 359 9.04 -26.97 3.86
CA LEU A 359 8.52 -25.61 4.00
C LEU A 359 8.09 -24.98 2.66
N ILE A 360 8.74 -25.35 1.54
CA ILE A 360 8.39 -24.81 0.22
C ILE A 360 6.96 -25.20 -0.16
N LYS A 361 6.60 -26.47 0.06
CA LYS A 361 5.26 -26.95 -0.22
C LYS A 361 4.24 -26.23 0.65
N GLU A 362 4.51 -26.10 1.94
CA GLU A 362 3.60 -25.43 2.88
C GLU A 362 3.41 -23.95 2.52
N LEU A 363 4.48 -23.23 2.16
CA LEU A 363 4.39 -21.83 1.74
C LEU A 363 3.57 -21.64 0.46
N ILE A 364 3.78 -22.51 -0.54
CA ILE A 364 3.03 -22.45 -1.81
C ILE A 364 1.57 -22.85 -1.58
N ASP A 365 1.34 -24.03 -1.00
CA ASP A 365 0.02 -24.64 -0.93
C ASP A 365 -0.90 -23.97 0.10
N ASP A 366 -0.36 -23.47 1.21
CA ASP A 366 -1.17 -23.00 2.34
C ASP A 366 -1.01 -21.49 2.61
N PHE A 367 0.19 -20.93 2.43
CA PHE A 367 0.41 -19.51 2.74
C PHE A 367 0.03 -18.59 1.59
N ILE A 368 0.46 -18.89 0.37
CA ILE A 368 0.43 -17.94 -0.76
C ILE A 368 -0.61 -18.33 -1.82
N PHE A 369 -0.65 -19.61 -2.24
CA PHE A 369 -1.44 -20.06 -3.40
C PHE A 369 -2.45 -21.20 -3.12
N PRO A 370 -3.20 -21.18 -2.01
CA PRO A 370 -4.17 -22.25 -1.74
C PRO A 370 -5.26 -22.35 -2.81
N ALA A 371 -5.71 -21.23 -3.37
CA ALA A 371 -6.70 -21.23 -4.45
C ALA A 371 -6.17 -21.90 -5.72
N SER A 372 -4.92 -21.61 -6.10
CA SER A 372 -4.27 -22.24 -7.25
C SER A 372 -4.09 -23.75 -7.02
N ASN A 373 -3.76 -24.17 -5.81
CA ASN A 373 -3.65 -25.58 -5.46
C ASN A 373 -5.00 -26.32 -5.55
N VAL A 374 -6.06 -25.73 -5.02
CA VAL A 374 -7.43 -26.28 -5.12
C VAL A 374 -7.87 -26.41 -6.58
N TYR A 375 -7.59 -25.40 -7.41
CA TYR A 375 -7.86 -25.45 -8.85
C TYR A 375 -7.04 -26.54 -9.55
N LEU A 376 -5.75 -26.64 -9.26
CA LEU A 376 -4.89 -27.67 -9.83
C LEU A 376 -5.36 -29.08 -9.47
N GLN A 377 -5.87 -29.29 -8.26
CA GLN A 377 -6.49 -30.55 -7.88
C GLN A 377 -7.74 -30.83 -8.71
N TYR A 378 -8.62 -29.84 -8.86
CA TYR A 378 -9.79 -29.94 -9.73
C TYR A 378 -9.42 -30.31 -11.18
N VAL A 379 -8.41 -29.66 -11.76
CA VAL A 379 -7.93 -29.99 -13.12
C VAL A 379 -7.43 -31.43 -13.22
N LYS A 380 -6.79 -31.94 -12.16
CA LYS A 380 -6.23 -33.31 -12.14
C LYS A 380 -7.27 -34.39 -11.85
N THR A 381 -8.29 -34.11 -11.02
CA THR A 381 -9.27 -35.12 -10.53
C THR A 381 -10.67 -34.95 -11.09
N GLY A 382 -11.01 -33.78 -11.64
CA GLY A 382 -12.36 -33.41 -12.09
C GLY A 382 -13.33 -33.00 -10.97
N GLU A 383 -12.90 -33.04 -9.70
CA GLU A 383 -13.76 -32.74 -8.54
C GLU A 383 -13.13 -31.64 -7.68
N PHE A 384 -13.96 -30.70 -7.20
CA PHE A 384 -13.51 -29.68 -6.27
C PHE A 384 -13.31 -30.29 -4.87
N PRO A 385 -12.14 -30.07 -4.23
CA PRO A 385 -11.94 -30.39 -2.84
C PRO A 385 -12.99 -29.71 -1.95
N ALA A 386 -13.46 -30.40 -0.90
CA ALA A 386 -14.34 -29.82 0.10
C ALA A 386 -13.65 -28.77 1.00
N GLU A 387 -12.31 -28.72 0.98
CA GLU A 387 -11.51 -27.78 1.77
C GLU A 387 -11.59 -26.36 1.21
N GLN A 388 -11.78 -25.37 2.10
CA GLN A 388 -11.82 -23.96 1.70
C GLN A 388 -10.39 -23.46 1.42
N ALA A 389 -10.20 -22.79 0.28
CA ALA A 389 -8.94 -22.16 -0.10
C ALA A 389 -8.71 -20.86 0.70
N ILE A 390 -8.17 -20.98 1.91
CA ILE A 390 -7.92 -19.85 2.82
C ILE A 390 -6.40 -19.65 2.96
N PRO A 391 -5.84 -18.54 2.45
CA PRO A 391 -4.41 -18.27 2.57
C PRO A 391 -4.05 -17.79 3.96
N VAL A 392 -2.91 -18.28 4.48
CA VAL A 392 -2.34 -17.74 5.73
C VAL A 392 -1.91 -16.28 5.52
N CYS A 393 -1.29 -15.96 4.38
CA CYS A 393 -0.91 -14.60 4.02
C CYS A 393 -2.06 -13.91 3.27
N SER A 394 -2.73 -12.97 3.94
CA SER A 394 -3.90 -12.28 3.37
C SER A 394 -3.60 -10.85 2.89
N SER A 395 -2.55 -10.21 3.42
CA SER A 395 -2.19 -8.83 3.11
C SER A 395 -1.05 -8.75 2.09
N PRO A 396 -0.94 -7.64 1.32
CA PRO A 396 0.20 -7.44 0.41
C PRO A 396 1.56 -7.55 1.12
N ALA A 397 1.65 -7.13 2.38
CA ALA A 397 2.89 -7.20 3.16
C ALA A 397 3.26 -8.65 3.52
N SER A 398 2.33 -9.44 4.04
CA SER A 398 2.58 -10.85 4.38
C SER A 398 2.77 -11.73 3.14
N ILE A 399 2.08 -11.42 2.04
CA ILE A 399 2.30 -12.08 0.74
C ILE A 399 3.72 -11.80 0.23
N ASN A 400 4.16 -10.53 0.23
CA ASN A 400 5.52 -10.16 -0.17
C ASN A 400 6.58 -10.82 0.71
N ALA A 401 6.38 -10.85 2.03
CA ALA A 401 7.27 -11.55 2.96
C ALA A 401 7.33 -13.07 2.67
N GLY A 402 6.19 -13.68 2.32
CA GLY A 402 6.12 -15.08 1.88
C GLY A 402 6.91 -15.32 0.59
N PHE A 403 6.82 -14.43 -0.39
CA PHE A 403 7.62 -14.50 -1.61
C PHE A 403 9.12 -14.37 -1.34
N GLU A 404 9.52 -13.39 -0.52
CA GLU A 404 10.92 -13.23 -0.14
C GLU A 404 11.48 -14.47 0.57
N LEU A 405 10.68 -15.13 1.40
CA LEU A 405 11.06 -16.37 2.06
C LEU A 405 11.22 -17.54 1.07
N LEU A 406 10.31 -17.70 0.10
CA LEU A 406 10.46 -18.68 -0.98
C LEU A 406 11.74 -18.44 -1.79
N VAL A 407 12.02 -17.19 -2.14
CA VAL A 407 13.26 -16.80 -2.83
C VAL A 407 14.48 -17.16 -1.96
N ALA A 408 14.47 -16.84 -0.67
CA ALA A 408 15.58 -17.14 0.23
C ALA A 408 15.87 -18.65 0.38
N LEU A 409 14.84 -19.50 0.32
CA LEU A 409 14.96 -20.96 0.28
C LEU A 409 15.59 -21.46 -1.03
N ALA A 410 15.35 -20.76 -2.14
CA ALA A 410 15.90 -21.09 -3.45
C ALA A 410 17.34 -20.57 -3.65
N VAL A 411 17.69 -19.42 -3.07
CA VAL A 411 19.02 -18.81 -3.22
C VAL A 411 20.11 -19.74 -2.70
N GLY A 412 21.01 -20.13 -3.62
CA GLY A 412 22.10 -21.07 -3.36
C GLY A 412 21.67 -22.55 -3.34
N CYS A 413 20.39 -22.88 -3.56
CA CYS A 413 19.87 -24.24 -3.55
C CYS A 413 19.07 -24.56 -4.83
N VAL A 414 19.76 -25.10 -5.84
CA VAL A 414 19.17 -25.46 -7.15
C VAL A 414 18.02 -26.47 -7.02
N ARG A 415 18.10 -27.38 -6.04
CA ARG A 415 17.06 -28.39 -5.79
C ARG A 415 15.74 -27.77 -5.34
N ASN A 416 15.81 -26.81 -4.42
CA ASN A 416 14.65 -26.04 -3.98
C ASN A 416 14.08 -25.19 -5.12
N LEU A 417 14.95 -24.49 -5.85
CA LEU A 417 14.55 -23.70 -7.01
C LEU A 417 13.79 -24.56 -8.03
N LYS A 418 14.32 -25.74 -8.35
CA LYS A 418 13.67 -26.68 -9.27
C LYS A 418 12.26 -27.04 -8.80
N GLN A 419 12.07 -27.40 -7.53
CA GLN A 419 10.73 -27.73 -7.03
C GLN A 419 9.77 -26.55 -7.09
N ILE A 420 10.23 -25.34 -6.75
CA ILE A 420 9.39 -24.13 -6.84
C ILE A 420 8.95 -23.91 -8.30
N VAL A 421 9.90 -23.95 -9.24
CA VAL A 421 9.62 -23.78 -10.67
C VAL A 421 8.67 -24.85 -11.17
N ASP A 422 8.97 -26.13 -10.91
CA ASP A 422 8.13 -27.26 -11.34
C ASP A 422 6.69 -27.09 -10.80
N THR A 423 6.53 -26.66 -9.54
CA THR A 423 5.21 -26.46 -8.92
C THR A 423 4.45 -25.27 -9.53
N LEU A 424 5.13 -24.15 -9.79
CA LEU A 424 4.52 -22.99 -10.45
C LEU A 424 4.19 -23.27 -11.92
N THR A 425 5.03 -24.02 -12.63
CA THR A 425 4.76 -24.50 -13.98
C THR A 425 3.52 -25.38 -14.00
N ASP A 426 3.41 -26.30 -13.06
CA ASP A 426 2.22 -27.13 -12.87
C ASP A 426 0.96 -26.29 -12.57
N MET A 427 1.06 -25.26 -11.73
CA MET A 427 -0.09 -24.42 -11.34
C MET A 427 -0.62 -23.51 -12.46
N TYR A 428 0.28 -22.92 -13.25
CA TYR A 428 -0.08 -21.82 -14.15
C TYR A 428 0.12 -22.10 -15.64
N TYR A 429 0.84 -23.17 -15.98
CA TYR A 429 1.24 -23.46 -17.35
C TYR A 429 0.87 -24.87 -17.81
N LEU A 430 0.11 -25.63 -17.02
CA LEU A 430 -0.41 -26.93 -17.44
C LEU A 430 -1.46 -26.72 -18.55
N GLY A 431 -1.12 -27.10 -19.79
CA GLY A 431 -2.04 -27.03 -20.93
C GLY A 431 -2.19 -25.64 -21.59
N CYS A 432 -1.33 -24.68 -21.26
CA CYS A 432 -1.34 -23.34 -21.88
C CYS A 432 -0.44 -23.30 -23.13
N ASP A 433 -0.95 -22.80 -24.25
CA ASP A 433 -0.12 -22.40 -25.39
C ASP A 433 0.77 -21.21 -25.01
N THR A 434 1.92 -21.06 -25.68
CA THR A 434 2.89 -19.99 -25.39
C THR A 434 2.22 -18.60 -25.43
N LEU A 435 2.33 -17.83 -24.33
CA LEU A 435 1.85 -16.45 -24.21
C LEU A 435 2.31 -15.60 -25.41
N SER A 436 1.37 -15.12 -26.24
CA SER A 436 1.65 -14.06 -27.21
C SER A 436 1.72 -12.72 -26.49
N GLU A 437 2.81 -11.98 -26.67
CA GLU A 437 3.26 -10.78 -25.93
C GLU A 437 2.25 -9.64 -25.68
N TRP A 438 1.04 -9.65 -26.27
CA TRP A 438 0.16 -8.47 -26.32
C TRP A 438 -1.16 -8.56 -25.53
N GLU A 439 -1.46 -9.67 -24.88
CA GLU A 439 -2.68 -9.83 -24.07
C GLU A 439 -2.41 -9.73 -22.56
N TYR A 440 -1.82 -8.62 -22.12
CA TYR A 440 -1.72 -8.34 -20.69
C TYR A 440 -3.10 -8.02 -20.09
N LEU A 441 -3.77 -9.07 -19.59
CA LEU A 441 -4.92 -8.96 -18.71
C LEU A 441 -4.41 -9.08 -17.27
N PRO A 442 -4.32 -7.99 -16.49
CA PRO A 442 -3.89 -8.11 -15.10
C PRO A 442 -4.82 -9.08 -14.36
N PRO A 443 -4.27 -9.96 -13.49
CA PRO A 443 -5.06 -10.91 -12.71
C PRO A 443 -6.17 -10.17 -11.96
N VAL A 444 -7.39 -10.72 -11.98
CA VAL A 444 -8.52 -10.14 -11.27
C VAL A 444 -8.24 -10.21 -9.77
N GLY A 445 -8.04 -9.05 -9.15
CA GLY A 445 -7.77 -8.97 -7.71
C GLY A 445 -8.99 -9.34 -6.86
N PRO A 446 -8.81 -9.62 -5.56
CA PRO A 446 -9.92 -9.79 -4.64
C PRO A 446 -10.67 -8.47 -4.46
N ARG A 447 -11.97 -8.57 -4.17
CA ARG A 447 -12.82 -7.47 -3.74
C ARG A 447 -12.24 -6.88 -2.44
N PRO A 448 -12.04 -5.56 -2.34
CA PRO A 448 -11.60 -4.94 -1.08
C PRO A 448 -12.58 -5.27 0.06
N THR A 449 -12.10 -5.39 1.30
CA THR A 449 -12.88 -5.87 2.47
C THR A 449 -14.14 -5.06 2.77
N LYS A 450 -14.25 -3.84 2.23
CA LYS A 450 -15.45 -2.96 2.25
C LYS A 450 -15.76 -2.38 0.86
N GLY A 451 -15.21 -2.97 -0.19
CA GLY A 451 -15.35 -2.50 -1.57
C GLY A 451 -16.62 -2.99 -2.24
N PHE A 452 -16.91 -2.46 -3.42
CA PHE A 452 -17.95 -2.94 -4.32
C PHE A 452 -17.33 -3.76 -5.46
N VAL A 453 -18.16 -4.55 -6.14
CA VAL A 453 -17.77 -5.32 -7.32
C VAL A 453 -18.01 -4.45 -8.56
N GLY A 454 -17.01 -4.32 -9.44
CA GLY A 454 -17.12 -3.63 -10.71
C GLY A 454 -17.76 -4.48 -11.82
N LEU A 455 -17.94 -3.89 -13.01
CA LEU A 455 -18.31 -4.60 -14.24
C LEU A 455 -17.23 -4.39 -15.29
N LYS A 456 -16.84 -5.46 -15.98
CA LYS A 456 -15.87 -5.39 -17.08
C LYS A 456 -16.45 -4.56 -18.24
N ASN A 457 -15.60 -3.75 -18.86
CA ASN A 457 -15.92 -3.09 -20.13
C ASN A 457 -15.48 -4.01 -21.29
N ALA A 458 -16.38 -4.31 -22.23
CA ALA A 458 -16.10 -5.11 -23.42
C ALA A 458 -15.48 -4.30 -24.58
N GLY A 459 -15.23 -3.01 -24.36
CA GLY A 459 -14.68 -2.06 -25.33
C GLY A 459 -15.30 -0.69 -25.09
N ALA A 460 -16.55 -0.52 -25.53
CA ALA A 460 -17.33 0.70 -25.40
C ALA A 460 -18.65 0.48 -24.62
N THR A 461 -18.69 -0.48 -23.70
CA THR A 461 -19.91 -0.82 -22.92
C THR A 461 -20.00 -0.08 -21.59
N CYS A 462 -19.27 1.03 -21.41
CA CYS A 462 -19.27 1.78 -20.15
C CYS A 462 -20.65 2.42 -19.85
N TYR A 463 -21.43 2.74 -20.89
CA TYR A 463 -22.80 3.23 -20.76
C TYR A 463 -23.75 2.18 -20.15
N MET A 464 -23.53 0.88 -20.44
CA MET A 464 -24.30 -0.19 -19.79
C MET A 464 -23.89 -0.31 -18.32
N ASN A 465 -22.58 -0.31 -18.06
CA ASN A 465 -22.03 -0.51 -16.72
C ASN A 465 -22.48 0.59 -15.76
N SER A 466 -22.49 1.86 -16.19
CA SER A 466 -22.93 2.98 -15.36
C SER A 466 -24.41 2.87 -14.97
N VAL A 467 -25.29 2.55 -15.93
CA VAL A 467 -26.73 2.38 -15.68
C VAL A 467 -27.02 1.17 -14.80
N ILE A 468 -26.42 0.02 -15.08
CA ILE A 468 -26.63 -1.21 -14.30
C ILE A 468 -26.17 -1.02 -12.85
N GLN A 469 -25.00 -0.40 -12.64
CA GLN A 469 -24.51 -0.08 -11.29
C GLN A 469 -25.46 0.88 -10.56
N GLN A 470 -25.96 1.92 -11.25
CA GLN A 470 -26.90 2.86 -10.65
C GLN A 470 -28.21 2.16 -10.23
N LEU A 471 -28.76 1.29 -11.07
CA LEU A 471 -29.96 0.50 -10.77
C LEU A 471 -29.73 -0.47 -9.60
N TYR A 472 -28.57 -1.14 -9.56
CA TYR A 472 -28.19 -2.04 -8.47
C TYR A 472 -28.10 -1.33 -7.11
N MET A 473 -27.68 -0.07 -7.11
CA MET A 473 -27.56 0.73 -5.88
C MET A 473 -28.91 1.25 -5.35
N ILE A 474 -30.01 1.09 -6.09
CA ILE A 474 -31.37 1.45 -5.64
C ILE A 474 -31.99 0.22 -4.93
N PRO A 475 -32.10 0.22 -3.58
CA PRO A 475 -32.47 -1.00 -2.84
C PRO A 475 -33.85 -1.59 -3.21
N PRO A 476 -34.91 -0.78 -3.45
CA PRO A 476 -36.18 -1.32 -3.92
C PRO A 476 -36.08 -2.09 -5.25
N ILE A 477 -35.28 -1.59 -6.21
CA ILE A 477 -35.07 -2.24 -7.51
C ILE A 477 -34.21 -3.48 -7.33
N ARG A 478 -33.07 -3.38 -6.66
CA ARG A 478 -32.16 -4.52 -6.43
C ARG A 478 -32.86 -5.69 -5.76
N ASN A 479 -33.53 -5.42 -4.63
CA ASN A 479 -34.18 -6.47 -3.85
C ASN A 479 -35.39 -7.02 -4.60
N GLY A 480 -36.12 -6.16 -5.31
CA GLY A 480 -37.26 -6.58 -6.12
C GLY A 480 -36.87 -7.48 -7.29
N ILE A 481 -35.84 -7.11 -8.05
CA ILE A 481 -35.32 -7.91 -9.17
C ILE A 481 -34.81 -9.27 -8.68
N LEU A 482 -34.05 -9.30 -7.57
CA LEU A 482 -33.54 -10.56 -6.99
C LEU A 482 -34.62 -11.47 -6.41
N ALA A 483 -35.79 -10.92 -6.05
CA ALA A 483 -36.90 -11.69 -5.47
C ALA A 483 -37.83 -12.35 -6.50
N VAL A 484 -37.66 -12.08 -7.80
CA VAL A 484 -38.51 -12.69 -8.84
C VAL A 484 -38.10 -14.14 -9.08
N GLU A 485 -38.96 -15.06 -8.68
CA GLU A 485 -38.81 -16.50 -8.90
C GLU A 485 -39.41 -16.94 -10.25
N GLY A 486 -38.97 -18.09 -10.77
CA GLY A 486 -39.52 -18.66 -12.02
C GLY A 486 -38.94 -18.08 -13.31
N THR A 487 -37.87 -17.28 -13.23
CA THR A 487 -37.12 -16.74 -14.38
C THR A 487 -36.14 -17.74 -15.01
N GLY A 488 -35.92 -18.89 -14.36
CA GLY A 488 -34.97 -19.93 -14.81
C GLY A 488 -35.65 -21.24 -15.22
N THR A 489 -35.35 -21.69 -16.44
CA THR A 489 -35.27 -23.12 -16.79
C THR A 489 -33.79 -23.42 -16.98
N ASP A 490 -33.26 -24.36 -16.21
CA ASP A 490 -31.89 -24.94 -16.21
C ASP A 490 -30.79 -24.05 -16.83
N VAL A 491 -30.15 -23.26 -15.98
CA VAL A 491 -29.05 -22.34 -16.35
C VAL A 491 -27.69 -23.06 -16.43
N ASP A 492 -27.66 -24.40 -16.28
CA ASP A 492 -26.42 -25.18 -16.21
C ASP A 492 -25.73 -25.42 -17.57
N ASP A 493 -26.44 -25.27 -18.69
CA ASP A 493 -25.89 -25.64 -20.02
C ASP A 493 -25.14 -24.53 -20.77
N GLU A 494 -25.29 -23.24 -20.41
CA GLU A 494 -24.54 -22.13 -21.07
C GLU A 494 -23.42 -21.53 -20.21
N LEU A 495 -23.30 -21.94 -18.94
CA LEU A 495 -22.26 -21.45 -18.03
C LEU A 495 -20.98 -22.32 -18.01
N SER A 496 -21.00 -23.52 -18.61
CA SER A 496 -19.93 -24.51 -18.52
C SER A 496 -19.18 -24.82 -19.83
N GLY A 497 -19.69 -24.41 -20.99
CA GLY A 497 -19.08 -24.74 -22.28
C GLY A 497 -18.42 -23.55 -22.97
N ASP A 498 -17.19 -23.15 -22.58
CA ASP A 498 -16.37 -22.24 -23.42
C ASP A 498 -14.88 -22.16 -23.01
N GLU A 499 -14.22 -23.31 -22.80
CA GLU A 499 -12.73 -23.37 -22.80
C GLU A 499 -12.16 -24.18 -23.99
N LYS A 500 -12.97 -24.62 -24.96
CA LYS A 500 -12.51 -25.57 -25.99
C LYS A 500 -12.77 -25.24 -27.47
N GLN A 501 -13.12 -24.01 -27.83
CA GLN A 501 -13.39 -23.69 -29.24
C GLN A 501 -12.57 -22.53 -29.81
N GLU A 502 -11.25 -22.61 -29.65
CA GLU A 502 -10.30 -21.94 -30.55
C GLU A 502 -9.23 -22.94 -30.98
N ASN A 503 -9.60 -23.93 -31.81
CA ASN A 503 -8.63 -24.67 -32.62
C ASN A 503 -9.34 -25.48 -33.72
N GLU A 504 -9.57 -24.84 -34.88
CA GLU A 504 -9.48 -25.54 -36.16
C GLU A 504 -8.56 -24.76 -37.12
N THR A 505 -7.41 -25.39 -37.38
CA THR A 505 -6.49 -25.29 -38.52
C THR A 505 -6.73 -24.22 -39.58
N ASN A 506 -5.68 -23.44 -39.88
CA ASN A 506 -5.37 -23.11 -41.26
C ASN A 506 -3.87 -23.28 -41.55
N ALA A 507 -3.58 -24.31 -42.32
CA ALA A 507 -2.44 -24.29 -43.22
C ALA A 507 -2.81 -23.43 -44.43
N ASP A 508 -1.92 -22.50 -44.73
CA ASP A 508 -1.78 -21.76 -45.97
C ASP A 508 -2.64 -20.49 -46.15
N GLY A 509 -1.97 -19.54 -46.81
CA GLY A 509 -2.21 -18.11 -46.73
C GLY A 509 -3.42 -17.58 -47.51
N THR A 510 -3.74 -16.32 -47.16
CA THR A 510 -4.69 -15.38 -47.79
C THR A 510 -6.12 -15.34 -47.22
N ALA A 511 -6.31 -14.62 -46.11
CA ALA A 511 -7.45 -13.71 -45.91
C ALA A 511 -7.18 -12.78 -44.72
N ARG A 512 -7.22 -11.46 -44.96
CA ARG A 512 -7.48 -10.46 -43.93
C ARG A 512 -8.98 -10.52 -43.61
N ASP A 513 -9.33 -10.27 -42.34
CA ASP A 513 -10.67 -9.86 -41.90
C ASP A 513 -11.73 -10.99 -41.75
N GLU A 514 -11.62 -11.84 -40.72
CA GLU A 514 -12.68 -12.80 -40.35
C GLU A 514 -12.90 -12.94 -38.81
N VAL A 515 -12.94 -11.82 -38.08
CA VAL A 515 -13.53 -11.79 -36.71
C VAL A 515 -15.06 -11.50 -36.77
N PHE A 516 -15.65 -11.48 -37.97
CA PHE A 516 -17.04 -11.08 -38.23
C PHE A 516 -17.87 -12.07 -39.03
N SER A 517 -17.63 -13.38 -38.88
CA SER A 517 -18.53 -14.39 -39.46
C SER A 517 -18.81 -15.52 -38.47
N TYR A 518 -19.89 -15.37 -37.71
CA TYR A 518 -20.55 -16.51 -37.07
C TYR A 518 -21.76 -16.89 -37.92
N GLN A 519 -21.66 -18.03 -38.60
CA GLN A 519 -22.77 -18.63 -39.32
C GLN A 519 -23.87 -19.04 -38.32
N HIS A 520 -25.06 -18.49 -38.52
CA HIS A 520 -26.30 -18.97 -37.90
C HIS A 520 -26.53 -20.44 -38.30
N GLN A 521 -26.35 -21.37 -37.36
CA GLN A 521 -27.10 -22.62 -37.40
C GLN A 521 -28.53 -22.28 -36.98
N PHE A 522 -29.44 -22.28 -37.98
CA PHE A 522 -30.87 -22.33 -37.74
C PHE A 522 -31.18 -23.68 -37.10
N ASP A 523 -31.33 -23.72 -35.79
CA ASP A 523 -32.13 -24.77 -35.15
C ASP A 523 -33.60 -24.50 -35.50
N ASP A 524 -34.20 -25.45 -36.22
CA ASP A 524 -35.62 -25.52 -36.56
C ASP A 524 -36.48 -25.57 -35.27
N LYS A 525 -36.73 -24.41 -34.65
CA LYS A 525 -37.82 -24.24 -33.67
C LYS A 525 -39.08 -23.74 -34.39
N PRO A 526 -40.25 -24.35 -34.12
CA PRO A 526 -41.50 -23.99 -34.78
C PRO A 526 -41.83 -22.53 -34.50
N SER A 527 -42.29 -21.81 -35.52
CA SER A 527 -42.60 -20.39 -35.48
C SER A 527 -43.57 -20.06 -34.33
N LEU A 528 -43.03 -19.63 -33.20
CA LEU A 528 -43.75 -18.98 -32.12
C LEU A 528 -44.34 -17.67 -32.66
N SER A 529 -45.43 -17.22 -32.05
CA SER A 529 -46.00 -15.93 -32.41
C SER A 529 -45.01 -14.82 -32.07
N LYS A 530 -44.89 -13.76 -32.88
CA LYS A 530 -43.99 -12.60 -32.60
C LYS A 530 -44.16 -12.00 -31.18
N SER A 531 -45.31 -12.22 -30.54
CA SER A 531 -45.58 -11.83 -29.15
C SER A 531 -44.91 -12.72 -28.11
N GLU A 532 -44.77 -14.01 -28.37
CA GLU A 532 -44.11 -14.97 -27.47
C GLU A 532 -42.60 -14.78 -27.48
N ASP A 533 -41.99 -14.56 -28.65
CA ASP A 533 -40.55 -14.27 -28.77
C ASP A 533 -40.14 -13.03 -27.98
N ARG A 534 -40.97 -11.97 -28.02
CA ARG A 534 -40.71 -10.73 -27.27
C ARG A 534 -40.83 -10.95 -25.76
N LYS A 535 -41.78 -11.79 -25.33
CA LYS A 535 -41.96 -12.15 -23.93
C LYS A 535 -40.75 -12.92 -23.42
N GLU A 536 -40.27 -13.92 -24.18
CA GLU A 536 -39.10 -14.71 -23.83
C GLU A 536 -37.82 -13.86 -23.80
N TYR A 537 -37.65 -12.96 -24.77
CA TYR A 537 -36.54 -12.00 -24.79
C TYR A 537 -36.49 -11.14 -23.51
N ASN A 538 -37.61 -10.53 -23.13
CA ASN A 538 -37.70 -9.67 -21.94
C ASN A 538 -37.39 -10.46 -20.65
N ILE A 539 -37.90 -11.70 -20.54
CA ILE A 539 -37.59 -12.60 -19.42
C ILE A 539 -36.09 -12.92 -19.39
N GLY A 540 -35.47 -13.16 -20.55
CA GLY A 540 -34.02 -13.38 -20.65
C GLY A 540 -33.19 -12.16 -20.23
N VAL A 541 -33.64 -10.94 -20.54
CA VAL A 541 -32.99 -9.70 -20.06
C VAL A 541 -33.06 -9.60 -18.54
N LEU A 542 -34.25 -9.85 -17.95
CA LEU A 542 -34.44 -9.88 -16.50
C LEU A 542 -33.52 -10.92 -15.83
N ARG A 543 -33.45 -12.13 -16.38
CA ARG A 543 -32.61 -13.22 -15.86
C ARG A 543 -31.14 -12.84 -15.83
N HIS A 544 -30.59 -12.31 -16.92
CA HIS A 544 -29.19 -11.91 -16.95
C HIS A 544 -28.89 -10.74 -16.02
N LEU A 545 -29.85 -9.83 -15.81
CA LEU A 545 -29.71 -8.77 -14.81
C LEU A 545 -29.70 -9.32 -13.38
N GLN A 546 -30.52 -10.34 -13.08
CA GLN A 546 -30.49 -11.04 -11.78
C GLN A 546 -29.10 -11.67 -11.51
N VAL A 547 -28.52 -12.33 -12.51
CA VAL A 547 -27.16 -12.90 -12.41
C VAL A 547 -26.13 -11.81 -12.12
N ILE A 548 -26.19 -10.68 -12.84
CA ILE A 548 -25.32 -9.53 -12.58
C ILE A 548 -25.50 -9.05 -11.12
N PHE A 549 -26.73 -8.82 -10.67
CA PHE A 549 -26.99 -8.35 -9.30
C PHE A 549 -26.53 -9.34 -8.23
N GLY A 550 -26.66 -10.65 -8.48
CA GLY A 550 -26.15 -11.71 -7.61
C GLY A 550 -24.62 -11.63 -7.46
N HIS A 551 -23.89 -11.46 -8.57
CA HIS A 551 -22.44 -11.28 -8.53
C HIS A 551 -22.02 -9.95 -7.89
N LEU A 552 -22.75 -8.86 -8.14
CA LEU A 552 -22.47 -7.57 -7.50
C LEU A 552 -22.66 -7.63 -5.97
N ALA A 553 -23.59 -8.45 -5.50
CA ALA A 553 -23.81 -8.68 -4.07
C ALA A 553 -22.73 -9.57 -3.44
N SER A 554 -22.43 -10.69 -4.10
CA SER A 554 -21.77 -11.84 -3.45
C SER A 554 -20.35 -12.13 -3.94
N SER A 555 -19.94 -11.62 -5.10
CA SER A 555 -18.63 -11.95 -5.66
C SER A 555 -17.49 -11.50 -4.74
N ARG A 556 -16.49 -12.37 -4.60
CA ARG A 556 -15.21 -12.09 -3.94
C ARG A 556 -14.19 -11.46 -4.90
N LEU A 557 -14.52 -11.35 -6.18
CA LEU A 557 -13.65 -10.74 -7.20
C LEU A 557 -13.87 -9.23 -7.28
N GLN A 558 -12.85 -8.51 -7.74
CA GLN A 558 -12.91 -7.06 -7.95
C GLN A 558 -13.98 -6.65 -8.98
N TYR A 559 -14.28 -7.47 -9.99
CA TYR A 559 -15.33 -7.21 -10.98
C TYR A 559 -15.97 -8.49 -11.52
N TYR A 560 -17.14 -8.35 -12.15
CA TYR A 560 -17.85 -9.40 -12.90
C TYR A 560 -17.84 -9.13 -14.41
N VAL A 561 -17.84 -10.19 -15.23
CA VAL A 561 -17.87 -10.11 -16.71
C VAL A 561 -19.25 -10.56 -17.22
N PRO A 562 -20.16 -9.62 -17.57
CA PRO A 562 -21.55 -9.95 -17.89
C PRO A 562 -21.75 -10.46 -19.33
N ARG A 563 -21.05 -11.54 -19.72
CA ARG A 563 -21.09 -12.09 -21.09
C ARG A 563 -22.50 -12.48 -21.55
N GLY A 564 -23.26 -13.16 -20.71
CA GLY A 564 -24.64 -13.55 -21.04
C GLY A 564 -25.54 -12.35 -21.31
N PHE A 565 -25.38 -11.26 -20.56
CA PHE A 565 -26.13 -10.03 -20.79
C PHE A 565 -25.76 -9.38 -22.14
N TRP A 566 -24.47 -9.39 -22.51
CA TRP A 566 -24.03 -8.89 -23.82
C TRP A 566 -24.60 -9.69 -24.99
N LYS A 567 -24.70 -11.02 -24.85
CA LYS A 567 -25.32 -11.89 -25.86
C LYS A 567 -26.85 -11.68 -25.94
N GLN A 568 -27.49 -11.47 -24.79
CA GLN A 568 -28.95 -11.35 -24.69
C GLN A 568 -29.48 -9.99 -25.14
N PHE A 569 -28.85 -8.88 -24.76
CA PHE A 569 -29.43 -7.54 -24.88
C PHE A 569 -29.43 -7.01 -26.32
N ARG A 570 -30.56 -6.44 -26.74
CA ARG A 570 -30.77 -5.82 -28.05
C ARG A 570 -31.25 -4.37 -27.87
N LEU A 571 -30.69 -3.45 -28.64
CA LEU A 571 -31.10 -2.05 -28.66
C LEU A 571 -31.95 -1.80 -29.91
N TRP A 572 -33.20 -1.36 -29.73
CA TRP A 572 -34.20 -1.22 -30.82
C TRP A 572 -34.44 -2.48 -31.66
N GLY A 573 -34.23 -3.66 -31.07
CA GLY A 573 -34.40 -4.96 -31.75
C GLY A 573 -33.14 -5.48 -32.44
N GLU A 574 -32.12 -4.64 -32.60
CA GLU A 574 -30.84 -5.02 -33.20
C GLU A 574 -29.84 -5.53 -32.14
N PRO A 575 -29.00 -6.53 -32.46
CA PRO A 575 -27.88 -6.92 -31.62
C PRO A 575 -26.92 -5.75 -31.38
N VAL A 576 -26.40 -5.63 -30.16
CA VAL A 576 -25.49 -4.53 -29.80
C VAL A 576 -24.05 -4.87 -30.18
N ASN A 577 -23.39 -3.97 -30.90
CA ASN A 577 -21.95 -4.03 -31.10
C ASN A 577 -21.22 -3.50 -29.86
N LEU A 578 -20.52 -4.36 -29.12
CA LEU A 578 -19.86 -4.03 -27.85
C LEU A 578 -18.69 -3.03 -27.99
N ARG A 579 -18.26 -2.73 -29.22
CA ARG A 579 -17.24 -1.72 -29.54
C ARG A 579 -17.84 -0.35 -29.90
N GLU A 580 -19.15 -0.25 -30.02
CA GLU A 580 -19.85 1.00 -30.29
C GLU A 580 -20.34 1.65 -29.00
N GLN A 581 -20.14 2.97 -28.91
CA GLN A 581 -20.64 3.76 -27.80
C GLN A 581 -22.09 4.17 -28.07
N HIS A 582 -22.96 3.98 -27.10
CA HIS A 582 -24.35 4.44 -27.14
C HIS A 582 -24.66 5.46 -26.05
N ASP A 583 -25.79 6.14 -26.18
CA ASP A 583 -26.33 6.99 -25.12
C ASP A 583 -26.78 6.12 -23.93
N ALA A 584 -26.29 6.46 -22.74
CA ALA A 584 -26.66 5.76 -21.51
C ALA A 584 -28.15 5.90 -21.19
N LEU A 585 -28.78 7.03 -21.52
CA LEU A 585 -30.20 7.26 -21.30
C LEU A 585 -31.07 6.39 -22.22
N GLU A 586 -30.63 6.20 -23.47
CA GLU A 586 -31.30 5.35 -24.44
C GLU A 586 -31.25 3.88 -23.99
N PHE A 587 -30.08 3.41 -23.55
CA PHE A 587 -29.93 2.09 -22.93
C PHE A 587 -30.81 1.94 -21.68
N PHE A 588 -30.82 2.94 -20.81
CA PHE A 588 -31.66 2.96 -19.61
C PHE A 588 -33.14 2.79 -19.94
N ASN A 589 -33.68 3.57 -20.87
CA ASN A 589 -35.09 3.49 -21.25
C ASN A 589 -35.43 2.11 -21.83
N SER A 590 -34.61 1.59 -22.74
CA SER A 590 -34.80 0.27 -23.34
C SER A 590 -34.75 -0.87 -22.30
N LEU A 591 -33.83 -0.76 -21.32
CA LEU A 591 -33.71 -1.72 -20.23
C LEU A 591 -34.92 -1.67 -19.29
N VAL A 592 -35.35 -0.48 -18.87
CA VAL A 592 -36.50 -0.28 -17.98
C VAL A 592 -37.77 -0.87 -18.59
N ASP A 593 -38.02 -0.57 -19.87
CA ASP A 593 -39.18 -1.09 -20.60
C ASP A 593 -39.15 -2.62 -20.68
N SER A 594 -37.99 -3.20 -21.01
CA SER A 594 -37.84 -4.66 -21.10
C SER A 594 -38.08 -5.35 -19.76
N LEU A 595 -37.63 -4.74 -18.65
CA LEU A 595 -37.81 -5.27 -17.31
C LEU A 595 -39.27 -5.18 -16.83
N ASP A 596 -39.94 -4.06 -17.06
CA ASP A 596 -41.36 -3.93 -16.67
C ASP A 596 -42.25 -4.87 -17.48
N GLU A 597 -41.98 -5.08 -18.78
CA GLU A 597 -42.68 -6.10 -19.57
C GLU A 597 -42.39 -7.53 -19.09
N ALA A 598 -41.16 -7.83 -18.67
CA ALA A 598 -40.83 -9.11 -18.06
C ALA A 598 -41.56 -9.32 -16.72
N LEU A 599 -41.64 -8.30 -15.88
CA LEU A 599 -42.34 -8.37 -14.59
C LEU A 599 -43.85 -8.58 -14.79
N LYS A 600 -44.47 -7.87 -15.73
CA LYS A 600 -45.88 -8.08 -16.12
C LYS A 600 -46.14 -9.52 -16.56
N ALA A 601 -45.20 -10.13 -17.29
CA ALA A 601 -45.30 -11.51 -17.73
C ALA A 601 -45.36 -12.53 -16.57
N PHE A 602 -44.80 -12.19 -15.41
CA PHE A 602 -44.88 -12.98 -14.16
C PHE A 602 -46.01 -12.54 -13.22
N GLY A 603 -46.93 -11.68 -13.68
CA GLY A 603 -48.02 -11.15 -12.84
C GLY A 603 -47.55 -10.17 -11.76
N GLN A 604 -46.29 -9.72 -11.83
CA GLN A 604 -45.76 -8.69 -10.94
C GLN A 604 -46.12 -7.30 -11.49
N PRO A 605 -46.30 -6.30 -10.61
CA PRO A 605 -46.49 -4.93 -11.06
C PRO A 605 -45.22 -4.40 -11.75
N SER A 606 -45.40 -3.43 -12.66
CA SER A 606 -44.31 -2.64 -13.26
C SER A 606 -43.50 -1.92 -12.17
N MET A 607 -42.48 -2.57 -11.65
CA MET A 607 -41.72 -2.13 -10.48
C MET A 607 -40.90 -0.89 -10.82
N LEU A 608 -40.29 -0.84 -12.00
CA LEU A 608 -39.40 0.25 -12.36
C LEU A 608 -40.22 1.51 -12.64
N SER A 609 -41.34 1.40 -13.35
CA SER A 609 -42.31 2.50 -13.48
C SER A 609 -42.84 2.98 -12.12
N LYS A 610 -43.04 2.11 -11.13
CA LYS A 610 -43.45 2.53 -9.78
C LYS A 610 -42.37 3.26 -9.00
N VAL A 611 -41.11 2.87 -9.16
CA VAL A 611 -39.99 3.44 -8.38
C VAL A 611 -39.43 4.70 -9.04
N LEU A 612 -39.39 4.74 -10.38
CA LEU A 612 -38.74 5.78 -11.18
C LEU A 612 -39.73 6.68 -11.92
N GLY A 613 -40.97 6.21 -12.14
CA GLY A 613 -41.97 6.93 -12.91
C GLY A 613 -42.63 8.07 -12.14
N GLY A 614 -42.91 9.15 -12.86
CA GLY A 614 -43.76 10.26 -12.44
C GLY A 614 -44.72 10.68 -13.55
N SER A 615 -45.51 11.71 -13.30
CA SER A 615 -46.34 12.35 -14.32
C SER A 615 -46.32 13.87 -14.21
N PHE A 616 -46.38 14.52 -15.36
CA PHE A 616 -46.62 15.95 -15.50
C PHE A 616 -48.10 16.21 -15.74
N ALA A 617 -48.55 17.40 -15.35
CA ALA A 617 -49.76 18.00 -15.88
C ALA A 617 -49.35 19.01 -16.97
N ASP A 618 -49.47 18.66 -18.25
CA ASP A 618 -49.32 19.60 -19.37
C ASP A 618 -50.52 20.55 -19.35
N GLN A 619 -50.27 21.79 -18.94
CA GLN A 619 -51.29 22.82 -18.78
C GLN A 619 -51.16 23.89 -19.85
N LYS A 620 -52.26 24.13 -20.58
CA LYS A 620 -52.38 25.22 -21.57
C LYS A 620 -53.43 26.19 -21.06
N ILE A 621 -52.96 27.36 -20.62
CA ILE A 621 -53.78 28.41 -20.01
C ILE A 621 -53.96 29.54 -21.01
N CYS A 622 -55.16 29.71 -21.56
CA CYS A 622 -55.43 30.78 -22.51
C CYS A 622 -55.48 32.14 -21.79
N ARG A 623 -54.79 33.15 -22.33
CA ARG A 623 -54.82 34.52 -21.79
C ARG A 623 -56.05 35.32 -22.25
N ASP A 624 -56.48 35.10 -23.50
CA ASP A 624 -57.54 35.89 -24.14
C ASP A 624 -58.94 35.26 -24.02
N CYS A 625 -59.05 34.08 -23.43
CA CYS A 625 -60.34 33.42 -23.18
C CYS A 625 -60.27 32.55 -21.90
N PRO A 626 -61.42 32.22 -21.27
CA PRO A 626 -61.44 31.53 -19.97
C PRO A 626 -61.12 30.02 -20.04
N HIS A 627 -60.68 29.51 -21.20
CA HIS A 627 -60.38 28.09 -21.38
C HIS A 627 -59.04 27.72 -20.75
N ARG A 628 -59.00 26.55 -20.11
CA ARG A 628 -57.80 25.90 -19.60
C ARG A 628 -57.84 24.43 -20.01
N TYR A 629 -56.75 23.94 -20.56
CA TYR A 629 -56.57 22.54 -20.91
C TYR A 629 -55.50 21.93 -20.01
N GLU A 630 -55.71 20.67 -19.65
CA GLU A 630 -54.82 19.89 -18.80
C GLU A 630 -54.79 18.45 -19.30
N CYS A 631 -53.59 17.90 -19.51
CA CYS A 631 -53.38 16.51 -19.90
C CYS A 631 -52.27 15.91 -19.02
N GLU A 632 -52.45 14.68 -18.55
CA GLU A 632 -51.44 14.00 -17.76
C GLU A 632 -50.46 13.24 -18.68
N GLU A 633 -49.16 13.49 -18.51
CA GLU A 633 -48.10 12.86 -19.30
C GLU A 633 -47.09 12.16 -18.38
N SER A 634 -46.89 10.85 -18.56
CA SER A 634 -45.94 10.07 -17.75
C SER A 634 -44.50 10.29 -18.18
N PHE A 635 -43.56 10.26 -17.23
CA PHE A 635 -42.12 10.32 -17.49
C PHE A 635 -41.35 9.33 -16.60
N THR A 636 -40.20 8.86 -17.09
CA THR A 636 -39.20 8.10 -16.30
C THR A 636 -37.98 8.94 -15.94
N THR A 637 -37.72 10.00 -16.73
CA THR A 637 -36.62 10.95 -16.52
C THR A 637 -37.07 12.38 -16.72
N LEU A 638 -36.53 13.30 -15.92
CA LEU A 638 -36.72 14.75 -16.10
C LEU A 638 -35.57 15.31 -16.96
N ASN A 639 -35.90 15.80 -18.15
CA ASN A 639 -34.93 16.40 -19.06
C ASN A 639 -34.80 17.89 -18.77
N VAL A 640 -33.69 18.33 -18.19
CA VAL A 640 -33.49 19.74 -17.82
C VAL A 640 -32.58 20.46 -18.80
N ASP A 641 -32.88 21.72 -19.11
CA ASP A 641 -32.02 22.52 -19.99
C ASP A 641 -30.77 23.01 -19.24
N ILE A 642 -29.61 22.68 -19.81
CA ILE A 642 -28.29 23.04 -19.28
C ILE A 642 -27.77 24.34 -19.91
N ARG A 643 -28.18 24.70 -21.14
CA ARG A 643 -27.54 25.82 -21.85
C ARG A 643 -27.90 27.18 -21.27
N ASN A 644 -29.14 27.33 -20.80
CA ASN A 644 -29.66 28.62 -20.34
C ASN A 644 -29.71 28.76 -18.81
N HIS A 645 -29.25 27.75 -18.06
CA HIS A 645 -29.35 27.71 -16.60
C HIS A 645 -28.02 27.27 -15.97
N GLN A 646 -27.69 27.82 -14.79
CA GLN A 646 -26.44 27.50 -14.10
C GLN A 646 -26.60 26.46 -12.99
N ASN A 647 -27.83 26.11 -12.63
CA ASN A 647 -28.13 25.14 -11.58
C ASN A 647 -29.47 24.43 -11.84
N LEU A 648 -29.68 23.31 -11.14
CA LEU A 648 -30.86 22.48 -11.29
C LEU A 648 -32.16 23.22 -10.92
N LEU A 649 -32.14 24.04 -9.86
CA LEU A 649 -33.35 24.74 -9.40
C LEU A 649 -33.88 25.67 -10.50
N ASP A 650 -33.01 26.47 -11.11
CA ASP A 650 -33.38 27.40 -12.18
C ASP A 650 -33.94 26.65 -13.40
N SER A 651 -33.31 25.54 -13.78
CA SER A 651 -33.78 24.71 -14.91
C SER A 651 -35.12 24.02 -14.62
N MET A 652 -35.38 23.65 -13.36
CA MET A 652 -36.66 23.09 -12.93
C MET A 652 -37.74 24.17 -12.83
N GLU A 653 -37.38 25.40 -12.49
CA GLU A 653 -38.32 26.53 -12.49
C GLU A 653 -38.87 26.81 -13.89
N GLN A 654 -38.09 26.53 -14.95
CA GLN A 654 -38.55 26.68 -16.33
C GLN A 654 -39.78 25.82 -16.65
N TYR A 655 -39.88 24.61 -16.08
CA TYR A 655 -41.09 23.77 -16.21
C TYR A 655 -42.35 24.45 -15.65
N VAL A 656 -42.19 25.28 -14.62
CA VAL A 656 -43.31 25.99 -13.98
C VAL A 656 -43.59 27.32 -14.67
N LYS A 657 -42.56 28.04 -15.14
CA LYS A 657 -42.71 29.27 -15.93
C LYS A 657 -43.46 29.00 -17.24
N GLY A 658 -43.17 27.85 -17.86
CA GLY A 658 -43.73 27.46 -19.15
C GLY A 658 -43.25 28.38 -20.29
N ASP A 659 -43.74 28.10 -21.49
CA ASP A 659 -43.45 28.89 -22.68
C ASP A 659 -44.69 29.65 -23.15
N LEU A 660 -44.51 30.90 -23.53
CA LEU A 660 -45.58 31.77 -24.01
C LEU A 660 -45.77 31.61 -25.52
N LEU A 661 -46.89 31.01 -25.91
CA LEU A 661 -47.24 30.80 -27.33
C LEU A 661 -47.91 32.06 -27.92
N GLU A 662 -47.11 32.95 -28.53
CA GLU A 662 -47.59 34.21 -29.17
C GLU A 662 -47.19 34.31 -30.66
N GLY A 663 -47.93 35.11 -31.44
CA GLY A 663 -47.61 35.44 -32.83
C GLY A 663 -48.01 34.36 -33.86
N ALA A 664 -47.15 34.06 -34.85
CA ALA A 664 -47.45 33.06 -35.89
C ALA A 664 -47.65 31.62 -35.34
N ASN A 665 -47.21 31.36 -34.11
CA ASN A 665 -47.41 30.10 -33.40
C ASN A 665 -48.83 29.91 -32.83
N GLN A 666 -49.69 30.93 -32.92
CA GLN A 666 -51.04 30.94 -32.37
C GLN A 666 -52.08 30.31 -33.33
N ASN A 667 -51.75 30.17 -34.62
CA ASN A 667 -52.69 29.83 -35.70
C ASN A 667 -52.94 28.33 -35.97
N ASN A 668 -52.54 27.41 -35.08
CA ASN A 668 -52.87 25.99 -35.22
C ASN A 668 -54.07 25.52 -34.39
N HIS A 669 -55.05 26.41 -34.22
CA HIS A 669 -56.42 26.03 -33.83
C HIS A 669 -57.36 26.03 -35.06
N PRO A 670 -57.63 24.85 -35.62
CA PRO A 670 -58.97 24.50 -36.07
C PRO A 670 -59.53 23.36 -35.21
N HIS A 671 -60.84 23.36 -35.03
CA HIS A 671 -61.61 22.33 -34.36
C HIS A 671 -61.15 20.89 -34.72
N ALA A 672 -60.94 20.06 -33.69
CA ALA A 672 -60.94 18.59 -33.72
C ALA A 672 -59.77 17.85 -34.41
N GLN A 673 -58.51 18.17 -34.09
CA GLN A 673 -57.37 17.23 -34.18
C GLN A 673 -56.34 17.53 -33.07
N PRO A 674 -55.71 16.53 -32.43
CA PRO A 674 -54.62 16.78 -31.48
C PRO A 674 -53.41 17.33 -32.24
N TYR A 675 -53.02 18.56 -31.89
CA TYR A 675 -51.83 19.20 -32.43
C TYR A 675 -50.59 18.76 -31.64
N THR A 676 -49.63 18.09 -32.31
CA THR A 676 -48.26 17.88 -31.84
C THR A 676 -47.42 19.11 -32.24
N GLY A 677 -47.30 20.09 -31.34
CA GLY A 677 -46.54 21.33 -31.56
C GLY A 677 -45.04 21.22 -31.22
N PRO A 678 -44.22 22.26 -31.51
CA PRO A 678 -42.76 22.18 -31.63
C PRO A 678 -41.99 21.79 -30.36
N ALA A 679 -42.62 21.88 -29.18
CA ALA A 679 -42.06 21.32 -27.94
C ALA A 679 -41.84 19.80 -28.05
N ALA A 680 -42.63 19.10 -28.88
CA ALA A 680 -42.45 17.67 -29.17
C ALA A 680 -41.35 17.37 -30.22
N GLN A 681 -40.91 18.35 -31.02
CA GLN A 681 -39.84 18.14 -32.00
C GLN A 681 -38.43 18.32 -31.40
N HIS A 682 -38.31 19.08 -30.31
CA HIS A 682 -37.07 19.13 -29.53
C HIS A 682 -36.87 17.91 -28.61
N MET A 683 -37.89 17.06 -28.44
CA MET A 683 -37.80 15.84 -27.64
C MET A 683 -37.81 14.54 -28.47
N ASN A 684 -37.92 14.59 -29.81
CA ASN A 684 -37.99 13.36 -30.62
C ASN A 684 -37.41 13.50 -32.04
N THR A 685 -36.18 14.01 -32.16
CA THR A 685 -35.42 13.92 -33.42
C THR A 685 -34.50 12.71 -33.38
N THR A 686 -34.87 11.64 -34.10
CA THR A 686 -33.91 10.63 -34.58
C THR A 686 -32.99 11.32 -35.60
N GLN A 687 -31.75 11.61 -35.21
CA GLN A 687 -30.75 12.12 -36.15
C GLN A 687 -30.40 11.01 -37.16
N ARG A 688 -30.79 11.20 -38.42
CA ARG A 688 -30.09 10.55 -39.55
C ARG A 688 -28.69 11.16 -39.67
N PRO A 689 -27.66 10.37 -40.04
CA PRO A 689 -26.27 10.78 -39.92
C PRO A 689 -25.91 11.87 -40.94
N PRO A 690 -25.14 12.91 -40.56
CA PRO A 690 -24.49 13.77 -41.54
C PRO A 690 -23.25 13.07 -42.12
N GLN A 691 -23.01 13.33 -43.41
CA GLN A 691 -21.88 12.82 -44.19
C GLN A 691 -20.52 13.22 -43.58
N ARG A 692 -19.56 12.29 -43.66
CA ARG A 692 -18.15 12.42 -43.25
C ARG A 692 -17.52 13.76 -43.68
N ALA A 693 -17.00 14.50 -42.71
CA ALA A 693 -15.85 15.37 -42.87
C ALA A 693 -14.71 14.83 -41.98
N GLN A 694 -13.65 14.33 -42.61
CA GLN A 694 -12.37 14.03 -41.96
C GLN A 694 -11.65 15.35 -41.72
N GLU A 695 -11.47 15.76 -40.46
CA GLU A 695 -10.44 16.75 -40.12
C GLU A 695 -9.65 16.30 -38.89
N SER A 696 -8.34 16.21 -39.12
CA SER A 696 -7.28 15.81 -38.22
C SER A 696 -7.08 16.82 -37.10
N TRP A 697 -6.93 16.34 -35.86
CA TRP A 697 -6.46 17.15 -34.75
C TRP A 697 -4.93 17.16 -34.74
N GLU A 698 -4.33 18.26 -35.20
CA GLU A 698 -2.94 18.62 -34.89
C GLU A 698 -2.89 19.33 -33.54
N SER A 699 -2.07 18.80 -32.63
CA SER A 699 -1.76 19.39 -31.33
C SER A 699 -0.61 20.39 -31.47
N THR A 700 -0.86 21.67 -31.17
CA THR A 700 0.19 22.68 -30.97
C THR A 700 0.78 22.55 -29.57
N THR A 701 2.06 22.19 -29.47
CA THR A 701 2.92 22.45 -28.31
C THR A 701 4.12 23.28 -28.77
N GLU A 702 4.41 24.35 -28.02
CA GLU A 702 5.53 25.26 -28.25
C GLU A 702 6.87 24.57 -27.95
N GLU A 703 7.81 24.59 -28.89
CA GLU A 703 9.23 24.28 -28.66
C GLU A 703 10.11 25.48 -29.03
N GLY A 704 10.98 25.87 -28.10
CA GLY A 704 12.09 26.81 -28.31
C GLY A 704 13.45 26.12 -28.26
N GLY A 705 13.95 25.68 -29.43
CA GLY A 705 15.36 25.60 -29.87
C GLY A 705 16.32 24.57 -29.24
N PRO A 706 17.54 24.41 -29.80
CA PRO A 706 17.95 24.37 -31.21
C PRO A 706 18.59 23.00 -31.59
N GLY A 707 18.49 22.66 -32.87
CA GLY A 707 18.77 21.32 -33.41
C GLY A 707 20.23 20.89 -33.58
N VAL A 708 20.38 19.56 -33.68
CA VAL A 708 21.59 18.82 -34.07
C VAL A 708 21.19 17.90 -35.24
N PRO A 709 21.96 17.81 -36.35
CA PRO A 709 21.52 17.14 -37.58
C PRO A 709 21.69 15.60 -37.54
N PRO A 710 20.93 14.84 -38.35
CA PRO A 710 20.90 13.38 -38.33
C PRO A 710 22.07 12.72 -39.11
N PRO A 711 22.35 11.43 -38.86
CA PRO A 711 23.54 10.75 -39.35
C PRO A 711 23.41 10.24 -40.80
N ALA A 712 24.55 10.16 -41.46
CA ALA A 712 24.73 9.75 -42.84
C ALA A 712 24.52 8.23 -43.06
N VAL A 713 23.85 7.90 -44.17
CA VAL A 713 23.76 6.57 -44.76
C VAL A 713 25.14 6.16 -45.29
N GLN A 714 25.74 5.11 -44.74
CA GLN A 714 26.93 4.47 -45.29
C GLN A 714 26.53 3.33 -46.24
N THR A 715 26.76 3.56 -47.52
CA THR A 715 26.96 2.52 -48.53
C THR A 715 28.37 1.96 -48.40
N THR A 716 28.51 0.66 -48.17
CA THR A 716 29.77 -0.07 -48.34
C THR A 716 29.82 -0.68 -49.74
N LYS A 717 30.78 -0.20 -50.53
CA LYS A 717 31.45 -0.94 -51.61
C LYS A 717 32.95 -0.74 -51.41
N ASP A 718 33.63 -1.88 -51.49
CA ASP A 718 35.08 -2.15 -51.45
C ASP A 718 35.79 -2.06 -50.09
#